data_AF-A0A4Q7LNA6-F1
#
_entry.id   AF-A0A4Q7LNA6-F1
#
_cell.length_a   1.000
_cell.length_b   1.000
_cell.length_c   1.000
_cell.angle_alpha   90.00
_cell.angle_beta   90.00
_cell.angle_gamma   90.00
#
_symmetry.space_group_name_H-M   'P 1'
#
loop_
_entity.id
_entity.type
_entity.pdbx_description
1 polymer ?
#
loop_
_entity_poly.entity_id
_entity_poly.type
_entity_poly.pdbx_seq_one_letter_code
_entity_poly.pdbx_strand_id
1 'polypeptide(L)'
;MRTQRGGRRVARQRVLGAVSAAGAIALVLGTAGPAAASVDRDSGTREASARGQFLSGSIAGVSLDRIVALEPARAANSGSEPDRIVDNPLIVSALGASLITLPSGIQLDLGSIVDGGVAAQLARASADGSAAAGSGAIGRAGGASLGVTTSGAGGDLALDLSAALDGALSDALADVELRLSAVQASARADADGVTGDYSLAGAELLISSPAVAALGQKVSSALDGVTSRLDALSRDDGPLALSIGAALNPLLGTAGIAANVDIAIDADVRGAVTPLLRTEYAARGISIDLETGTVTVDLATLAGGRLNELPPGTDLLSAGVLSPVLDGATGSIADLVDQITAAVDEALRSGTISVSASASTLTAQQPRYESECRDITREIVRAPSGSGSGGSGSSGGSSGHGLVGGLLGGIGGLVGDVVGGVGDVVGEVVDTVTETVCSTVAVPLPDLATGLDLTLTANLGQASDGIVDTSVASLVVLGSRVDVPVPAIRSALAAVITAELFGDDGAVREVQRRLQLTLVDPALHALLGADGASALGALLSVTVNEQDVRAGGAGLTQTAVRVTVGGESASLVRLDVATAEVIGGVGGDNGPGEPTDPEGPGGPGGPGADDPATPAGFGVPGGPDRLAMTGVSALLAIIGLAAALLAASGLALRARRRSAELVA
;
A
#
# COMPACT_ATOMS: atom_id res chain seq x y z
N MET A 1 9.99 36.14 28.72
CA MET A 1 11.00 35.45 29.55
C MET A 1 11.20 34.07 28.93
N ARG A 2 12.18 33.75 28.08
CA ARG A 2 13.66 33.83 28.09
C ARG A 2 14.37 32.93 29.13
N THR A 3 14.71 31.72 28.68
CA THR A 3 15.85 30.83 29.04
C THR A 3 15.73 29.63 28.07
N GLN A 4 16.51 29.35 27.02
CA GLN A 4 17.91 29.52 26.59
C GLN A 4 18.99 28.80 27.40
N ARG A 5 19.52 27.72 26.77
CA ARG A 5 20.81 26.98 26.89
C ARG A 5 20.51 25.48 26.97
N GLY A 6 21.15 24.56 26.23
CA GLY A 6 22.21 24.55 25.23
C GLY A 6 22.26 23.10 24.70
N GLY A 7 22.41 22.85 23.41
CA GLY A 7 23.74 22.73 22.81
C GLY A 7 24.27 21.29 22.88
N ARG A 8 23.98 20.48 21.85
CA ARG A 8 24.84 19.35 21.43
C ARG A 8 24.53 19.00 19.96
N ARG A 9 25.22 19.69 19.05
CA ARG A 9 25.38 19.24 17.67
C ARG A 9 26.37 18.08 17.70
N VAL A 10 25.91 16.87 17.45
CA VAL A 10 26.79 15.74 17.13
C VAL A 10 27.09 15.84 15.65
N ALA A 11 28.24 16.44 15.33
CA ALA A 11 28.88 16.24 14.04
C ALA A 11 29.30 14.78 13.94
N ARG A 12 28.72 14.02 13.00
CA ARG A 12 29.29 12.74 12.56
C ARG A 12 29.96 12.96 11.21
N GLN A 13 31.27 12.76 11.25
CA GLN A 13 32.22 12.90 10.17
C GLN A 13 31.85 11.98 9.01
N ARG A 14 31.78 12.58 7.81
CA ARG A 14 31.96 11.85 6.56
C ARG A 14 33.37 11.30 6.55
N VAL A 15 33.52 9.98 6.70
CA VAL A 15 34.75 9.29 6.31
C VAL A 15 34.63 9.04 4.81
N LEU A 16 35.18 9.98 4.03
CA LEU A 16 35.61 9.70 2.67
C LEU A 16 36.75 8.69 2.77
N GLY A 17 36.43 7.41 2.57
CA GLY A 17 37.43 6.39 2.27
C GLY A 17 37.69 6.39 0.77
N ALA A 18 38.70 7.13 0.32
CA ALA A 18 39.25 6.97 -1.01
C ALA A 18 39.90 5.59 -1.10
N VAL A 19 39.27 4.63 -1.78
CA VAL A 19 39.95 3.42 -2.24
C VAL A 19 40.50 3.73 -3.63
N SER A 20 41.81 3.95 -3.63
CA SER A 20 42.65 4.11 -4.79
C SER A 20 42.45 3.00 -5.81
N ALA A 21 42.34 3.41 -7.08
CA ALA A 21 42.48 2.57 -8.25
C ALA A 21 43.72 1.66 -8.14
N ALA A 22 43.48 0.35 -8.14
CA ALA A 22 44.51 -0.67 -8.35
C ALA A 22 44.17 -1.40 -9.65
N GLY A 23 45.15 -1.47 -10.54
CA GLY A 23 44.98 -1.69 -11.97
C GLY A 23 44.22 -2.95 -12.37
N ALA A 24 43.45 -2.81 -13.44
CA ALA A 24 42.89 -3.91 -14.19
C ALA A 24 44.04 -4.77 -14.75
N ILE A 25 44.27 -5.93 -14.16
CA ILE A 25 44.93 -7.04 -14.85
C ILE A 25 43.83 -7.69 -15.68
N ALA A 26 43.82 -7.39 -16.98
CA ALA A 26 42.99 -8.07 -17.95
C ALA A 26 43.41 -9.55 -18.02
N LEU A 27 42.72 -10.41 -17.28
CA LEU A 27 42.80 -11.86 -17.48
C LEU A 27 41.83 -12.19 -18.62
N VAL A 28 42.37 -12.36 -19.83
CA VAL A 28 41.66 -12.99 -20.94
C VAL A 28 41.44 -14.45 -20.54
N LEU A 29 40.31 -14.75 -19.93
CA LEU A 29 39.81 -16.11 -19.81
C LEU A 29 39.32 -16.51 -21.20
N GLY A 30 40.21 -17.07 -22.00
CA GLY A 30 39.82 -17.85 -23.17
C GLY A 30 38.86 -18.93 -22.69
N THR A 31 37.60 -18.82 -23.08
CA THR A 31 36.71 -19.96 -23.08
C THR A 31 37.38 -21.02 -23.94
N ALA A 32 37.71 -22.16 -23.34
CA ALA A 32 38.01 -23.34 -24.13
C ALA A 32 36.70 -23.72 -24.82
N GLY A 33 36.48 -23.12 -26.00
CA GLY A 33 35.52 -23.67 -26.94
C GLY A 33 35.94 -25.11 -27.24
N PRO A 34 34.99 -26.03 -27.48
CA PRO A 34 35.35 -27.30 -28.09
C PRO A 34 36.16 -26.96 -29.34
N ALA A 35 37.37 -27.51 -29.45
CA ALA A 35 38.16 -27.38 -30.66
C ALA A 35 37.25 -27.77 -31.83
N ALA A 36 37.13 -26.87 -32.82
CA ALA A 36 36.45 -27.21 -34.05
C ALA A 36 37.18 -28.42 -34.64
N ALA A 37 36.60 -29.61 -34.49
CA ALA A 37 36.91 -30.70 -35.38
C ALA A 37 36.46 -30.21 -36.76
N SER A 38 37.43 -29.91 -37.62
CA SER A 38 37.15 -29.87 -39.05
C SER A 38 36.60 -31.25 -39.39
N VAL A 39 35.30 -31.32 -39.68
CA VAL A 39 34.67 -32.54 -40.18
C VAL A 39 35.40 -32.91 -41.45
N ASP A 40 36.27 -33.92 -41.37
CA ASP A 40 36.80 -34.57 -42.54
C ASP A 40 35.62 -35.32 -43.17
N ARG A 41 35.04 -34.73 -44.22
CA ARG A 41 33.80 -35.23 -44.86
C ARG A 41 33.98 -36.60 -45.53
N ASP A 42 35.18 -37.16 -45.48
CA ASP A 42 35.58 -38.40 -46.14
C ASP A 42 35.68 -39.61 -45.20
N SER A 43 35.66 -39.38 -43.87
CA SER A 43 35.52 -40.45 -42.89
C SER A 43 34.05 -40.50 -42.45
N GLY A 44 33.33 -41.58 -42.76
CA GLY A 44 31.90 -41.78 -42.41
C GLY A 44 31.55 -41.82 -40.91
N THR A 45 32.33 -41.17 -40.05
CA THR A 45 32.08 -40.96 -38.63
C THR A 45 31.00 -39.90 -38.44
N ARG A 46 29.86 -40.32 -37.89
CA ARG A 46 28.75 -39.44 -37.53
C ARG A 46 28.92 -39.05 -36.07
N GLU A 47 29.42 -37.84 -35.82
CA GLU A 47 29.58 -37.33 -34.45
C GLU A 47 28.24 -36.81 -33.92
N ALA A 48 27.84 -37.28 -32.75
CA ALA A 48 26.65 -36.84 -32.04
C ALA A 48 27.02 -36.35 -30.62
N SER A 49 26.46 -35.22 -30.19
CA SER A 49 26.65 -34.71 -28.83
C SER A 49 25.34 -34.13 -28.29
N ALA A 50 25.06 -34.39 -27.01
CA ALA A 50 23.88 -33.89 -26.31
C ALA A 50 24.25 -33.37 -24.92
N ARG A 51 23.61 -32.29 -24.49
CA ARG A 51 23.74 -31.72 -23.15
C ARG A 51 22.39 -31.24 -22.62
N GLY A 52 21.96 -31.73 -21.47
CA GLY A 52 20.80 -31.22 -20.73
C GLY A 52 21.24 -30.52 -19.45
N GLN A 53 20.78 -29.29 -19.22
CA GLN A 53 21.06 -28.53 -18.00
C GLN A 53 19.83 -27.80 -17.48
N PHE A 54 19.43 -28.01 -16.22
CA PHE A 54 18.22 -27.37 -15.68
C PHE A 54 18.43 -25.91 -15.29
N LEU A 55 19.58 -25.57 -14.70
CA LEU A 55 19.87 -24.21 -14.28
C LEU A 55 21.33 -23.89 -14.61
N SER A 56 21.56 -22.77 -15.30
CA SER A 56 22.89 -22.29 -15.66
C SER A 56 22.93 -20.76 -15.72
N GLY A 57 24.14 -20.19 -15.85
CA GLY A 57 24.33 -18.75 -15.98
C GLY A 57 25.29 -18.15 -14.96
N SER A 58 25.08 -16.88 -14.61
CA SER A 58 25.93 -16.13 -13.70
C SER A 58 25.17 -15.11 -12.86
N ILE A 59 25.58 -14.95 -11.60
CA ILE A 59 25.07 -13.93 -10.67
C ILE A 59 26.24 -13.04 -10.27
N ALA A 60 26.12 -11.72 -10.46
CA ALA A 60 27.15 -10.73 -10.15
C ALA A 60 28.53 -11.08 -10.77
N GLY A 61 28.52 -11.62 -12.00
CA GLY A 61 29.73 -12.08 -12.70
C GLY A 61 30.31 -13.41 -12.21
N VAL A 62 29.72 -14.05 -11.20
CA VAL A 62 30.11 -15.39 -10.73
C VAL A 62 29.23 -16.44 -11.41
N SER A 63 29.86 -17.38 -12.12
CA SER A 63 29.15 -18.48 -12.78
C SER A 63 28.52 -19.43 -11.76
N LEU A 64 27.26 -19.79 -11.99
CA LEU A 64 26.51 -20.75 -11.18
C LEU A 64 27.14 -22.15 -11.21
N ASP A 65 27.81 -22.51 -12.30
CA ASP A 65 28.55 -23.78 -12.43
C ASP A 65 29.67 -23.92 -11.38
N ARG A 66 30.12 -22.82 -10.77
CA ARG A 66 31.14 -22.82 -9.71
C ARG A 66 30.57 -22.84 -8.30
N ILE A 67 29.34 -22.38 -8.14
CA ILE A 67 28.67 -22.23 -6.83
C ILE A 67 27.82 -23.46 -6.54
N VAL A 68 27.15 -23.99 -7.56
CA VAL A 68 26.27 -25.14 -7.45
C VAL A 68 26.86 -26.27 -8.27
N ALA A 69 27.03 -27.44 -7.67
CA ALA A 69 27.41 -28.67 -8.38
C ALA A 69 26.24 -29.21 -9.23
N LEU A 70 25.62 -28.34 -10.04
CA LEU A 70 24.65 -28.72 -11.08
C LEU A 70 25.43 -29.24 -12.28
N GLU A 71 26.03 -30.41 -12.13
CA GLU A 71 26.72 -31.04 -13.24
C GLU A 71 25.71 -31.34 -14.35
N PRO A 72 25.93 -30.86 -15.58
CA PRO A 72 25.00 -31.10 -16.68
C PRO A 72 25.03 -32.56 -17.13
N ALA A 73 23.90 -33.09 -17.60
CA ALA A 73 23.89 -34.35 -18.34
C ALA A 73 24.61 -34.15 -19.67
N ARG A 74 25.67 -34.92 -19.94
CA ARG A 74 26.47 -34.84 -21.17
C ARG A 74 26.65 -36.22 -21.77
N ALA A 75 26.33 -36.37 -23.05
CA ALA A 75 26.58 -37.57 -23.83
C ALA A 75 27.23 -37.19 -25.16
N ALA A 76 28.27 -37.92 -25.57
CA ALA A 76 28.90 -37.76 -26.87
C ALA A 76 29.20 -39.14 -27.47
N ASN A 77 29.09 -39.26 -28.79
CA ASN A 77 29.36 -40.47 -29.54
C ASN A 77 30.01 -40.11 -30.88
N SER A 78 31.12 -40.75 -31.21
CA SER A 78 31.86 -40.57 -32.47
C SER A 78 31.37 -41.49 -33.61
N GLY A 79 30.28 -42.22 -33.40
CA GLY A 79 29.67 -43.16 -34.35
C GLY A 79 30.26 -44.57 -34.32
N SER A 80 31.27 -44.82 -33.46
CA SER A 80 31.96 -46.10 -33.33
C SER A 80 31.65 -46.83 -32.02
N GLU A 81 30.96 -46.17 -31.09
CA GLU A 81 30.61 -46.71 -29.77
C GLU A 81 29.10 -46.95 -29.64
N PRO A 82 28.63 -47.84 -28.74
CA PRO A 82 27.22 -47.96 -28.41
C PRO A 82 26.63 -46.64 -27.92
N ASP A 83 25.31 -46.49 -28.04
CA ASP A 83 24.59 -45.31 -27.59
C ASP A 83 24.93 -44.93 -26.15
N ARG A 84 25.18 -43.64 -25.95
CA ARG A 84 25.48 -43.06 -24.64
C ARG A 84 24.25 -42.34 -24.12
N ILE A 85 23.78 -42.73 -22.94
CA ILE A 85 22.64 -42.11 -22.25
C ILE A 85 23.11 -41.72 -20.85
N VAL A 86 22.91 -40.46 -20.49
CA VAL A 86 23.15 -39.93 -19.14
C VAL A 86 21.83 -39.34 -18.65
N ASP A 87 21.34 -39.85 -17.53
CA ASP A 87 20.08 -39.45 -16.90
C ASP A 87 20.35 -39.00 -15.46
N ASN A 88 19.90 -37.78 -15.14
CA ASN A 88 19.98 -37.13 -13.82
C ASN A 88 21.34 -37.27 -13.10
N PRO A 89 22.45 -36.77 -13.67
CA PRO A 89 23.78 -36.88 -13.07
C PRO A 89 23.97 -36.00 -11.81
N LEU A 90 22.91 -35.38 -11.28
CA LEU A 90 23.00 -34.45 -10.17
C LEU A 90 23.50 -35.17 -8.91
N ILE A 91 24.75 -34.93 -8.53
CA ILE A 91 25.33 -35.37 -7.27
C ILE A 91 25.64 -34.11 -6.46
N VAL A 92 24.66 -33.59 -5.70
CA VAL A 92 24.85 -32.39 -4.88
C VAL A 92 25.57 -32.80 -3.58
N SER A 93 26.89 -32.84 -3.62
CA SER A 93 27.73 -33.15 -2.43
C SER A 93 28.35 -31.93 -1.75
N ALA A 94 28.06 -30.70 -2.19
CA ALA A 94 28.97 -29.57 -1.93
C ALA A 94 28.48 -28.41 -1.05
N LEU A 95 27.19 -28.27 -0.72
CA LEU A 95 26.74 -27.21 0.20
C LEU A 95 25.73 -27.80 1.18
N GLY A 96 25.82 -27.42 2.46
CA GLY A 96 25.07 -28.00 3.58
C GLY A 96 23.55 -27.78 3.56
N ALA A 97 22.92 -27.82 2.40
CA ALA A 97 21.49 -28.02 2.23
C ALA A 97 21.11 -29.44 2.66
N SER A 98 19.99 -29.56 3.36
CA SER A 98 19.46 -30.85 3.79
C SER A 98 18.84 -31.56 2.60
N LEU A 99 19.60 -32.45 1.94
CA LEU A 99 19.10 -33.24 0.83
C LEU A 99 18.14 -34.34 1.31
N ILE A 100 16.89 -34.27 0.87
CA ILE A 100 16.02 -35.44 0.79
C ILE A 100 16.17 -35.97 -0.63
N THR A 101 17.05 -36.97 -0.82
CA THR A 101 17.15 -37.69 -2.08
C THR A 101 15.86 -38.46 -2.32
N LEU A 102 15.06 -38.02 -3.28
CA LEU A 102 13.84 -38.72 -3.68
C LEU A 102 14.15 -39.57 -4.93
N PRO A 103 13.51 -40.74 -5.12
CA PRO A 103 13.65 -41.58 -6.31
C PRO A 103 13.33 -40.88 -7.65
N SER A 104 12.78 -39.67 -7.59
CA SER A 104 12.31 -38.87 -8.72
C SER A 104 13.03 -37.52 -8.83
N GLY A 105 14.22 -37.36 -8.26
CA GLY A 105 15.13 -36.21 -8.43
C GLY A 105 15.50 -35.46 -7.14
N ILE A 106 16.12 -34.26 -7.27
CA ILE A 106 16.68 -33.46 -6.18
C ILE A 106 15.98 -32.10 -6.06
N GLN A 107 15.45 -31.78 -4.87
CA GLN A 107 14.92 -30.44 -4.53
C GLN A 107 16.07 -29.42 -4.47
N LEU A 108 15.92 -28.31 -5.20
CA LEU A 108 16.93 -27.26 -5.30
C LEU A 108 16.59 -26.11 -4.35
N ASP A 109 17.10 -26.16 -3.12
CA ASP A 109 17.14 -24.99 -2.25
C ASP A 109 18.56 -24.41 -2.31
N LEU A 110 18.74 -23.39 -3.15
CA LEU A 110 20.03 -22.71 -3.33
C LEU A 110 20.17 -21.48 -2.41
N GLY A 111 19.40 -21.43 -1.32
CA GLY A 111 19.33 -20.28 -0.42
C GLY A 111 18.35 -19.21 -0.92
N SER A 112 18.59 -17.96 -0.56
CA SER A 112 17.65 -16.84 -0.73
C SER A 112 17.47 -16.33 -2.18
N ILE A 113 17.80 -17.12 -3.20
CA ILE A 113 17.78 -16.66 -4.62
C ILE A 113 16.97 -17.62 -5.50
N VAL A 114 17.03 -18.93 -5.23
CA VAL A 114 16.30 -19.94 -6.02
C VAL A 114 15.69 -20.96 -5.07
N ASP A 115 14.37 -21.01 -5.06
CA ASP A 115 13.58 -22.06 -4.43
C ASP A 115 12.93 -22.89 -5.54
N GLY A 116 13.59 -23.99 -5.90
CA GLY A 116 13.23 -24.83 -7.02
C GLY A 116 12.72 -26.20 -6.57
N GLY A 117 11.63 -26.63 -7.20
CA GLY A 117 11.21 -28.02 -7.18
C GLY A 117 12.30 -28.97 -7.70
N VAL A 118 11.97 -30.26 -7.72
CA VAL A 118 12.90 -31.31 -8.11
C VAL A 118 13.35 -31.15 -9.57
N ALA A 119 14.64 -31.21 -9.91
CA ALA A 119 15.12 -31.01 -11.29
C ALA A 119 15.47 -32.33 -12.03
N ALA A 120 15.20 -32.39 -13.34
CA ALA A 120 15.56 -33.49 -14.24
C ALA A 120 16.47 -33.03 -15.38
N GLN A 121 17.40 -33.89 -15.80
CA GLN A 121 18.33 -33.64 -16.91
C GLN A 121 18.63 -34.95 -17.66
N LEU A 122 18.57 -34.90 -18.99
CA LEU A 122 18.83 -36.03 -19.87
C LEU A 122 19.73 -35.61 -21.02
N ALA A 123 20.69 -36.47 -21.37
CA ALA A 123 21.45 -36.38 -22.61
C ALA A 123 21.62 -37.76 -23.23
N ARG A 124 21.39 -37.87 -24.54
CA ARG A 124 21.59 -39.06 -25.36
C ARG A 124 22.36 -38.71 -26.62
N ALA A 125 23.40 -39.47 -26.91
CA ALA A 125 24.14 -39.43 -28.17
C ALA A 125 24.26 -40.85 -28.74
N SER A 126 23.73 -41.05 -29.93
CA SER A 126 23.61 -42.36 -30.56
C SER A 126 24.73 -42.59 -31.58
N ALA A 127 24.99 -43.86 -31.90
CA ALA A 127 26.02 -44.23 -32.88
C ALA A 127 25.65 -43.83 -34.33
N ASP A 128 24.37 -43.62 -34.60
CA ASP A 128 23.85 -43.30 -35.93
C ASP A 128 23.97 -41.82 -36.30
N GLY A 129 24.51 -40.98 -35.40
CA GLY A 129 24.61 -39.53 -35.57
C GLY A 129 23.46 -38.74 -34.92
N SER A 130 22.45 -39.42 -34.36
CA SER A 130 21.34 -38.76 -33.66
C SER A 130 21.69 -38.36 -32.22
N ALA A 131 21.12 -37.25 -31.77
CA ALA A 131 21.31 -36.72 -30.42
C ALA A 131 19.98 -36.24 -29.85
N ALA A 132 19.77 -36.41 -28.55
CA ALA A 132 18.61 -35.87 -27.84
C ALA A 132 19.02 -35.36 -26.47
N ALA A 133 18.57 -34.15 -26.12
CA ALA A 133 18.78 -33.55 -24.81
C ALA A 133 17.45 -33.06 -24.25
N GLY A 134 17.34 -33.06 -22.92
CA GLY A 134 16.18 -32.50 -22.24
C GLY A 134 16.52 -32.06 -20.83
N SER A 135 15.83 -31.04 -20.35
CA SER A 135 15.88 -30.64 -18.95
C SER A 135 14.55 -30.02 -18.52
N GLY A 136 14.26 -30.05 -17.22
CA GLY A 136 13.05 -29.45 -16.70
C GLY A 136 12.82 -29.71 -15.22
N ALA A 137 11.87 -29.00 -14.65
CA ALA A 137 11.41 -29.26 -13.29
C ALA A 137 10.52 -30.51 -13.28
N ILE A 138 10.55 -31.28 -12.20
CA ILE A 138 9.76 -32.48 -11.93
C ILE A 138 8.68 -32.11 -10.92
N GLY A 139 7.41 -32.35 -11.27
CA GLY A 139 6.29 -32.09 -10.37
C GLY A 139 6.24 -33.09 -9.21
N ARG A 140 5.35 -32.84 -8.23
CA ARG A 140 5.14 -33.73 -7.07
C ARG A 140 4.73 -35.17 -7.44
N ALA A 141 4.28 -35.39 -8.67
CA ALA A 141 3.96 -36.72 -9.22
C ALA A 141 5.19 -37.47 -9.78
N GLY A 142 6.38 -36.87 -9.74
CA GLY A 142 7.66 -37.56 -10.01
C GLY A 142 8.05 -37.71 -11.49
N GLY A 143 7.44 -36.97 -12.42
CA GLY A 143 7.85 -36.99 -13.83
C GLY A 143 8.19 -35.62 -14.39
N ALA A 144 9.36 -35.47 -15.02
CA ALA A 144 9.59 -34.49 -16.09
C ALA A 144 9.44 -35.22 -17.42
N SER A 145 8.77 -34.60 -18.39
CA SER A 145 8.62 -35.19 -19.72
C SER A 145 9.81 -34.82 -20.60
N LEU A 146 10.95 -35.49 -20.40
CA LEU A 146 12.19 -35.22 -21.14
C LEU A 146 12.17 -35.76 -22.59
N GLY A 147 10.98 -35.90 -23.17
CA GLY A 147 10.79 -36.26 -24.57
C GLY A 147 11.25 -37.67 -24.98
N VAL A 148 11.77 -38.50 -24.07
CA VAL A 148 12.37 -39.79 -24.47
C VAL A 148 11.90 -40.99 -23.64
N THR A 149 11.47 -40.85 -22.38
CA THR A 149 11.03 -42.03 -21.58
C THR A 149 10.04 -41.78 -20.43
N THR A 150 9.76 -40.54 -20.01
CA THR A 150 8.94 -40.26 -18.82
C THR A 150 7.81 -39.29 -19.14
N SER A 151 6.63 -39.52 -18.57
CA SER A 151 5.47 -38.62 -18.65
C SER A 151 5.19 -38.05 -17.27
N GLY A 152 5.16 -36.72 -17.13
CA GLY A 152 4.75 -36.05 -15.90
C GLY A 152 4.75 -34.53 -16.03
N ALA A 153 3.87 -33.88 -15.28
CA ALA A 153 3.80 -32.43 -15.18
C ALA A 153 5.08 -31.90 -14.51
N GLY A 154 5.67 -30.86 -15.10
CA GLY A 154 6.87 -30.26 -14.52
C GLY A 154 6.61 -29.59 -13.17
N GLY A 155 7.67 -29.40 -12.39
CA GLY A 155 7.62 -28.73 -11.09
C GLY A 155 7.65 -27.20 -11.20
N ASP A 156 7.40 -26.52 -10.09
CA ASP A 156 7.47 -25.07 -10.00
C ASP A 156 8.88 -24.60 -9.62
N LEU A 157 9.22 -23.37 -10.03
CA LEU A 157 10.48 -22.69 -9.75
C LEU A 157 10.17 -21.25 -9.31
N ALA A 158 10.67 -20.84 -8.15
CA ALA A 158 10.66 -19.45 -7.70
C ALA A 158 12.09 -18.88 -7.75
N LEU A 159 12.20 -17.69 -8.32
CA LEU A 159 13.44 -16.94 -8.48
C LEU A 159 13.31 -15.60 -7.75
N ASP A 160 14.03 -15.43 -6.66
CA ASP A 160 14.13 -14.16 -5.95
C ASP A 160 15.17 -13.28 -6.65
N LEU A 161 14.69 -12.21 -7.29
CA LEU A 161 15.47 -11.26 -8.07
C LEU A 161 15.82 -10.01 -7.26
N SER A 162 15.34 -9.90 -6.02
CA SER A 162 15.43 -8.68 -5.20
C SER A 162 16.88 -8.27 -4.95
N ALA A 163 17.73 -9.25 -4.59
CA ALA A 163 19.15 -8.99 -4.38
C ALA A 163 19.91 -8.61 -5.67
N ALA A 164 19.43 -9.07 -6.84
CA ALA A 164 20.02 -8.75 -8.14
C ALA A 164 19.63 -7.35 -8.62
N LEU A 165 18.47 -6.88 -8.19
CA LEU A 165 17.89 -5.58 -8.51
C LEU A 165 18.19 -4.50 -7.45
N ASP A 166 18.86 -4.89 -6.35
CA ASP A 166 19.23 -4.00 -5.24
C ASP A 166 20.08 -2.82 -5.75
N GLY A 167 19.65 -1.60 -5.42
CA GLY A 167 20.24 -0.33 -5.88
C GLY A 167 19.81 0.14 -7.28
N ALA A 168 19.16 -0.70 -8.08
CA ALA A 168 18.54 -0.29 -9.36
C ALA A 168 17.03 0.01 -9.21
N LEU A 169 16.36 -0.67 -8.28
CA LEU A 169 14.98 -0.37 -7.90
C LEU A 169 14.94 0.82 -6.93
N SER A 170 13.86 1.59 -6.99
CA SER A 170 13.59 2.65 -6.02
C SER A 170 13.31 2.04 -4.64
N ASP A 171 13.48 2.81 -3.55
CA ASP A 171 13.09 2.42 -2.18
C ASP A 171 11.61 1.96 -2.05
N ALA A 172 10.82 2.09 -3.11
CA ALA A 172 9.40 1.78 -3.15
C ALA A 172 9.05 0.38 -3.66
N LEU A 173 10.03 -0.36 -4.20
CA LEU A 173 9.91 -1.78 -4.54
C LEU A 173 10.86 -2.54 -3.61
N ALA A 174 10.28 -3.34 -2.71
CA ALA A 174 11.06 -4.07 -1.72
C ALA A 174 11.62 -5.37 -2.31
N ASP A 175 10.75 -6.14 -2.97
CA ASP A 175 11.08 -7.48 -3.44
C ASP A 175 10.45 -7.76 -4.81
N VAL A 176 11.15 -8.56 -5.61
CA VAL A 176 10.69 -9.04 -6.92
C VAL A 176 11.00 -10.53 -7.04
N GLU A 177 9.96 -11.34 -7.23
CA GLU A 177 10.05 -12.79 -7.39
C GLU A 177 9.42 -13.23 -8.72
N LEU A 178 10.11 -14.06 -9.49
CA LEU A 178 9.57 -14.69 -10.69
C LEU A 178 9.25 -16.16 -10.40
N ARG A 179 7.99 -16.53 -10.56
CA ARG A 179 7.50 -17.90 -10.39
C ARG A 179 7.18 -18.50 -11.75
N LEU A 180 7.77 -19.65 -12.04
CA LEU A 180 7.61 -20.37 -13.28
C LEU A 180 7.05 -21.76 -12.98
N SER A 181 6.03 -22.18 -13.72
CA SER A 181 5.38 -23.46 -13.51
C SER A 181 5.64 -24.41 -14.68
N ALA A 182 6.03 -25.64 -14.33
CA ALA A 182 6.28 -26.76 -15.24
C ALA A 182 7.24 -26.43 -16.40
N VAL A 183 8.38 -25.80 -16.09
CA VAL A 183 9.38 -25.41 -17.09
C VAL A 183 10.14 -26.62 -17.63
N GLN A 184 10.17 -26.80 -18.95
CA GLN A 184 10.89 -27.87 -19.65
C GLN A 184 11.43 -27.39 -20.99
N ALA A 185 12.59 -27.93 -21.40
CA ALA A 185 13.15 -27.78 -22.73
C ALA A 185 13.62 -29.13 -23.25
N SER A 186 13.49 -29.34 -24.56
CA SER A 186 14.06 -30.47 -25.27
C SER A 186 14.66 -30.05 -26.59
N ALA A 187 15.70 -30.76 -27.02
CA ALA A 187 16.31 -30.57 -28.32
C ALA A 187 16.66 -31.95 -28.90
N ARG A 188 16.48 -32.10 -30.21
CA ARG A 188 16.81 -33.31 -30.96
C ARG A 188 17.58 -32.95 -32.22
N ALA A 189 18.53 -33.80 -32.57
CA ALA A 189 19.23 -33.76 -33.82
C ALA A 189 19.16 -35.16 -34.45
N ASP A 190 18.77 -35.23 -35.71
CA ASP A 190 18.71 -36.46 -36.50
C ASP A 190 19.08 -36.16 -37.96
N ALA A 191 18.80 -37.11 -38.86
CA ALA A 191 19.11 -36.96 -40.28
C ALA A 191 18.29 -35.86 -40.98
N ASP A 192 17.11 -35.52 -40.44
CA ASP A 192 16.20 -34.52 -41.02
C ASP A 192 16.53 -33.11 -40.52
N GLY A 193 17.30 -32.99 -39.44
CA GLY A 193 17.88 -31.73 -38.97
C GLY A 193 17.87 -31.62 -37.45
N VAL A 194 17.82 -30.37 -36.97
CA VAL A 194 17.72 -30.05 -35.54
C VAL A 194 16.36 -29.47 -35.22
N THR A 195 15.74 -29.96 -34.14
CA THR A 195 14.44 -29.49 -33.65
C THR A 195 14.51 -29.21 -32.16
N GLY A 196 13.82 -28.15 -31.72
CA GLY A 196 13.74 -27.74 -30.33
C GLY A 196 12.29 -27.53 -29.92
N ASP A 197 11.99 -27.85 -28.68
CA ASP A 197 10.68 -27.70 -28.09
C ASP A 197 10.79 -27.29 -26.62
N TYR A 198 9.78 -26.58 -26.12
CA TYR A 198 9.71 -26.13 -24.73
C TYR A 198 8.29 -26.26 -24.18
N SER A 199 8.21 -26.37 -22.86
CA SER A 199 6.93 -26.32 -22.14
C SER A 199 7.03 -25.39 -20.94
N LEU A 200 6.02 -24.55 -20.79
CA LEU A 200 5.83 -23.61 -19.70
C LEU A 200 4.32 -23.53 -19.42
N ALA A 201 3.91 -23.93 -18.21
CA ALA A 201 2.50 -23.93 -17.82
C ALA A 201 2.05 -22.58 -17.26
N GLY A 202 2.95 -21.82 -16.66
CA GLY A 202 2.64 -20.53 -16.03
C GLY A 202 3.90 -19.71 -15.79
N ALA A 203 3.74 -18.40 -15.77
CA ALA A 203 4.78 -17.46 -15.43
C ALA A 203 4.14 -16.27 -14.71
N GLU A 204 4.48 -16.08 -13.44
CA GLU A 204 3.96 -15.02 -12.57
C GLU A 204 5.12 -14.20 -12.03
N LEU A 205 5.00 -12.88 -12.11
CA LEU A 205 5.92 -11.95 -11.47
C LEU A 205 5.24 -11.36 -10.24
N LEU A 206 5.80 -11.60 -9.06
CA LEU A 206 5.33 -11.08 -7.79
C LEU A 206 6.22 -9.91 -7.39
N ILE A 207 5.59 -8.78 -7.08
CA ILE A 207 6.27 -7.54 -6.73
C ILE A 207 5.72 -7.06 -5.39
N SER A 208 6.59 -6.90 -4.40
CA SER A 208 6.22 -6.35 -3.09
C SER A 208 6.46 -4.85 -3.06
N SER A 209 5.39 -4.07 -2.88
CA SER A 209 5.47 -2.62 -2.73
C SER A 209 5.04 -2.18 -1.33
N PRO A 210 5.98 -1.74 -0.46
CA PRO A 210 5.65 -1.14 0.83
C PRO A 210 4.75 0.09 0.71
N ALA A 211 4.83 0.80 -0.42
CA ALA A 211 3.97 1.95 -0.69
C ALA A 211 2.50 1.55 -0.86
N VAL A 212 2.24 0.41 -1.51
CA VAL A 212 0.90 -0.17 -1.65
C VAL A 212 0.42 -0.72 -0.30
N ALA A 213 1.26 -1.43 0.46
CA ALA A 213 0.90 -1.89 1.82
C ALA A 213 0.54 -0.74 2.77
N ALA A 214 1.18 0.42 2.60
CA ALA A 214 0.89 1.62 3.39
C ALA A 214 -0.42 2.34 3.00
N LEU A 215 -1.09 1.93 1.92
CA LEU A 215 -2.33 2.54 1.42
C LEU A 215 -3.42 2.53 2.48
N GLY A 216 -3.64 1.40 3.17
CA GLY A 216 -4.67 1.30 4.20
C GLY A 216 -4.48 2.32 5.33
N GLN A 217 -3.24 2.56 5.75
CA GLN A 217 -2.92 3.57 6.78
C GLN A 217 -3.15 5.00 6.26
N LYS A 218 -2.78 5.28 5.01
CA LYS A 218 -3.01 6.60 4.39
C LYS A 218 -4.50 6.90 4.24
N VAL A 219 -5.29 5.91 3.81
CA VAL A 219 -6.76 6.03 3.74
C VAL A 219 -7.33 6.28 5.14
N SER A 220 -6.94 5.49 6.14
CA SER A 220 -7.37 5.72 7.54
C SER A 220 -7.06 7.13 8.02
N SER A 221 -5.84 7.64 7.74
CA SER A 221 -5.45 9.00 8.12
C SER A 221 -6.24 10.09 7.38
N ALA A 222 -6.63 9.85 6.12
CA ALA A 222 -7.53 10.75 5.40
C ALA A 222 -8.93 10.75 6.03
N LEU A 223 -9.45 9.57 6.41
CA LEU A 223 -10.76 9.43 7.07
C LEU A 223 -10.77 10.05 8.48
N ASP A 224 -9.67 10.00 9.22
CA ASP A 224 -9.54 10.68 10.52
C ASP A 224 -9.74 12.19 10.38
N GLY A 225 -9.33 12.77 9.24
CA GLY A 225 -9.60 14.16 8.89
C GLY A 225 -11.09 14.46 8.74
N VAL A 226 -11.87 13.54 8.15
CA VAL A 226 -13.33 13.64 8.04
C VAL A 226 -13.97 13.55 9.42
N THR A 227 -13.60 12.53 10.22
CA THR A 227 -14.12 12.36 11.58
C THR A 227 -13.85 13.59 12.44
N SER A 228 -12.63 14.14 12.38
CA SER A 228 -12.28 15.35 13.14
C SER A 228 -13.12 16.57 12.74
N ARG A 229 -13.51 16.68 11.47
CA ARG A 229 -14.42 17.75 11.00
C ARG A 229 -15.84 17.53 11.49
N LEU A 230 -16.37 16.30 11.41
CA LEU A 230 -17.69 15.97 11.96
C LEU A 230 -17.76 16.26 13.47
N ASP A 231 -16.71 15.91 14.21
CA ASP A 231 -16.59 16.23 15.64
C ASP A 231 -16.51 17.74 15.89
N ALA A 232 -15.88 18.51 15.01
CA ALA A 232 -15.84 19.97 15.13
C ALA A 232 -17.19 20.61 14.82
N LEU A 233 -17.96 20.03 13.89
CA LEU A 233 -19.32 20.47 13.56
C LEU A 233 -20.31 20.23 14.70
N SER A 234 -20.18 19.11 15.43
CA SER A 234 -21.11 18.70 16.49
C SER A 234 -20.88 19.37 17.84
N ARG A 235 -19.75 20.07 18.04
CA ARG A 235 -19.47 20.80 19.29
C ARG A 235 -20.40 22.00 19.48
N ASP A 236 -20.67 22.31 20.75
CA ASP A 236 -21.50 23.43 21.20
C ASP A 236 -20.96 24.81 20.77
N ASP A 237 -19.64 24.92 20.55
CA ASP A 237 -18.96 26.10 19.99
C ASP A 237 -18.61 25.94 18.50
N GLY A 238 -19.09 24.88 17.87
CA GLY A 238 -18.89 24.57 16.46
C GLY A 238 -19.64 25.51 15.53
N PRO A 239 -19.27 25.53 14.24
CA PRO A 239 -19.86 26.45 13.26
C PRO A 239 -21.37 26.23 13.06
N LEU A 240 -21.88 25.00 13.25
CA LEU A 240 -23.32 24.73 13.20
C LEU A 240 -24.04 25.38 14.40
N ALA A 241 -23.57 25.12 15.62
CA ALA A 241 -24.17 25.65 16.83
C ALA A 241 -24.15 27.20 16.83
N LEU A 242 -23.03 27.81 16.41
CA LEU A 242 -22.92 29.26 16.25
C LEU A 242 -23.90 29.82 15.22
N SER A 243 -24.06 29.16 14.07
CA SER A 243 -24.97 29.61 13.01
C SER A 243 -26.44 29.49 13.40
N ILE A 244 -26.81 28.40 14.09
CA ILE A 244 -28.16 28.20 14.64
C ILE A 244 -28.44 29.21 15.76
N GLY A 245 -27.49 29.41 16.67
CA GLY A 245 -27.58 30.42 17.72
C GLY A 245 -27.77 31.83 17.16
N ALA A 246 -27.05 32.20 16.10
CA ALA A 246 -27.22 33.48 15.41
C ALA A 246 -28.62 33.64 14.77
N ALA A 247 -29.21 32.56 14.24
CA ALA A 247 -30.57 32.58 13.72
C ALA A 247 -31.65 32.72 14.81
N LEU A 248 -31.39 32.19 16.01
CA LEU A 248 -32.29 32.25 17.18
C LEU A 248 -32.13 33.55 17.99
N ASN A 249 -30.97 34.18 17.94
CA ASN A 249 -30.63 35.36 18.76
C ASN A 249 -31.59 36.55 18.61
N PRO A 250 -32.13 36.90 17.42
CA PRO A 250 -33.10 37.99 17.30
C PRO A 250 -34.36 37.80 18.15
N LEU A 251 -34.69 36.55 18.49
CA LEU A 251 -35.87 36.20 19.27
C LEU A 251 -35.56 36.13 20.76
N LEU A 252 -34.50 35.41 21.12
CA LEU A 252 -34.12 35.18 22.53
C LEU A 252 -33.33 36.33 23.14
N GLY A 253 -32.59 37.08 22.32
CA GLY A 253 -31.80 38.23 22.76
C GLY A 253 -32.64 39.36 23.35
N THR A 254 -33.92 39.47 22.94
CA THR A 254 -34.87 40.41 23.55
C THR A 254 -35.18 40.09 25.01
N ALA A 255 -35.09 38.81 25.39
CA ALA A 255 -35.22 38.34 26.77
C ALA A 255 -33.87 38.22 27.50
N GLY A 256 -32.74 38.53 26.83
CA GLY A 256 -31.40 38.44 27.40
C GLY A 256 -30.88 37.01 27.58
N ILE A 257 -31.39 36.04 26.80
CA ILE A 257 -31.05 34.61 26.92
C ILE A 257 -30.43 34.13 25.60
N ALA A 258 -29.51 33.17 25.69
CA ALA A 258 -29.01 32.41 24.55
C ALA A 258 -29.59 30.99 24.57
N ALA A 259 -29.84 30.41 23.39
CA ALA A 259 -30.20 28.99 23.29
C ALA A 259 -28.98 28.11 23.59
N ASN A 260 -29.18 27.03 24.33
CA ASN A 260 -28.25 25.90 24.33
C ASN A 260 -28.55 25.05 23.09
N VAL A 261 -27.55 24.81 22.24
CA VAL A 261 -27.71 24.06 20.99
C VAL A 261 -26.80 22.84 21.06
N ASP A 262 -27.42 21.67 21.18
CA ASP A 262 -26.72 20.39 21.16
C ASP A 262 -26.90 19.76 19.77
N ILE A 263 -25.80 19.25 19.20
CA ILE A 263 -25.77 18.68 17.85
C ILE A 263 -25.16 17.29 17.92
N ALA A 264 -25.89 16.29 17.43
CA ALA A 264 -25.40 14.93 17.26
C ALA A 264 -25.33 14.60 15.76
N ILE A 265 -24.17 14.14 15.30
CA ILE A 265 -23.96 13.68 13.93
C ILE A 265 -23.48 12.23 14.00
N ASP A 266 -24.17 11.34 13.28
CA ASP A 266 -23.83 9.92 13.19
C ASP A 266 -23.63 9.54 11.72
N ALA A 267 -22.37 9.30 11.34
CA ALA A 267 -21.97 8.90 9.99
C ALA A 267 -20.81 7.90 10.06
N ASP A 268 -21.03 6.67 9.58
CA ASP A 268 -20.02 5.61 9.58
C ASP A 268 -19.19 5.59 8.28
N VAL A 269 -18.33 6.59 8.14
CA VAL A 269 -17.44 6.73 6.98
C VAL A 269 -16.42 5.59 6.91
N ARG A 270 -15.92 5.10 8.06
CA ARG A 270 -14.93 4.01 8.08
C ARG A 270 -15.54 2.67 7.70
N GLY A 271 -16.73 2.37 8.21
CA GLY A 271 -17.47 1.16 7.85
C GLY A 271 -17.78 1.09 6.36
N ALA A 272 -18.07 2.22 5.72
CA ALA A 272 -18.31 2.30 4.28
C ALA A 272 -17.05 2.00 3.43
N VAL A 273 -15.86 2.41 3.87
CA VAL A 273 -14.60 2.25 3.11
C VAL A 273 -13.90 0.91 3.37
N THR A 274 -14.09 0.32 4.56
CA THR A 274 -13.41 -0.93 4.97
C THR A 274 -13.54 -2.09 3.98
N PRO A 275 -14.72 -2.36 3.38
CA PRO A 275 -14.87 -3.43 2.38
C PRO A 275 -14.03 -3.22 1.12
N LEU A 276 -13.85 -1.97 0.69
CA LEU A 276 -13.05 -1.62 -0.49
C LEU A 276 -11.57 -1.95 -0.26
N LEU A 277 -11.04 -1.67 0.94
CA LEU A 277 -9.65 -1.95 1.28
C LEU A 277 -9.32 -3.44 1.41
N ARG A 278 -10.33 -4.30 1.55
CA ARG A 278 -10.17 -5.77 1.63
C ARG A 278 -10.44 -6.47 0.30
N THR A 279 -10.83 -5.72 -0.72
CA THR A 279 -11.10 -6.29 -2.04
C THR A 279 -9.78 -6.46 -2.78
N GLU A 280 -9.61 -7.61 -3.42
CA GLU A 280 -8.51 -7.85 -4.34
C GLU A 280 -8.84 -7.19 -5.69
N TYR A 281 -7.94 -6.33 -6.17
CA TYR A 281 -8.15 -5.59 -7.41
C TYR A 281 -7.46 -6.31 -8.56
N ALA A 282 -8.24 -7.02 -9.37
CA ALA A 282 -7.73 -7.78 -10.50
C ALA A 282 -8.12 -7.15 -11.85
N ALA A 283 -7.13 -6.88 -12.69
CA ALA A 283 -7.32 -6.35 -14.04
C ALA A 283 -6.34 -6.98 -15.03
N ARG A 284 -6.86 -7.66 -16.06
CA ARG A 284 -6.09 -8.16 -17.22
C ARG A 284 -4.79 -8.91 -16.86
N GLY A 285 -4.83 -9.84 -15.91
CA GLY A 285 -3.65 -10.60 -15.49
C GLY A 285 -2.81 -9.90 -14.42
N ILE A 286 -3.24 -8.75 -13.91
CA ILE A 286 -2.66 -8.13 -12.71
C ILE A 286 -3.62 -8.37 -11.56
N SER A 287 -3.09 -8.71 -10.40
CA SER A 287 -3.82 -8.66 -9.14
C SER A 287 -3.05 -7.82 -8.12
N ILE A 288 -3.76 -6.96 -7.40
CA ILE A 288 -3.19 -6.10 -6.36
C ILE A 288 -3.87 -6.42 -5.04
N ASP A 289 -3.07 -6.88 -4.08
CA ASP A 289 -3.46 -7.02 -2.68
C ASP A 289 -3.03 -5.78 -1.90
N LEU A 290 -4.01 -5.01 -1.44
CA LEU A 290 -3.78 -3.75 -0.71
C LEU A 290 -3.38 -3.98 0.75
N GLU A 291 -3.65 -5.17 1.30
CA GLU A 291 -3.32 -5.51 2.69
C GLU A 291 -1.84 -5.88 2.81
N THR A 292 -1.35 -6.71 1.90
CA THR A 292 0.05 -7.13 1.87
C THR A 292 0.93 -6.20 1.06
N GLY A 293 0.36 -5.44 0.12
CA GLY A 293 1.08 -4.63 -0.85
C GLY A 293 1.72 -5.45 -1.98
N THR A 294 1.29 -6.71 -2.17
CA THR A 294 1.79 -7.57 -3.24
C THR A 294 1.02 -7.32 -4.54
N VAL A 295 1.77 -7.12 -5.62
CA VAL A 295 1.26 -7.03 -6.99
C VAL A 295 1.69 -8.30 -7.72
N THR A 296 0.72 -9.10 -8.15
CA THR A 296 0.95 -10.31 -8.95
C THR A 296 0.66 -10.01 -10.41
N VAL A 297 1.61 -10.32 -11.29
CA VAL A 297 1.49 -10.13 -12.73
C VAL A 297 1.60 -11.48 -13.43
N ASP A 298 0.48 -11.97 -13.96
CA ASP A 298 0.38 -13.18 -14.76
C ASP A 298 0.83 -12.91 -16.20
N LEU A 299 2.09 -13.25 -16.47
CA LEU A 299 2.71 -13.10 -17.78
C LEU A 299 2.06 -14.00 -18.85
N ALA A 300 1.44 -15.11 -18.44
CA ALA A 300 0.74 -16.00 -19.36
C ALA A 300 -0.51 -15.30 -19.92
N THR A 301 -1.33 -14.73 -19.05
CA THR A 301 -2.53 -13.97 -19.44
C THR A 301 -2.15 -12.78 -20.32
N LEU A 302 -1.05 -12.10 -19.99
CA LEU A 302 -0.57 -10.95 -20.76
C LEU A 302 -0.01 -11.31 -22.14
N ALA A 303 0.59 -12.49 -22.27
CA ALA A 303 1.03 -13.05 -23.54
C ALA A 303 -0.13 -13.69 -24.37
N GLY A 304 -1.38 -13.54 -23.95
CA GLY A 304 -2.55 -14.08 -24.67
C GLY A 304 -2.91 -15.52 -24.32
N GLY A 305 -2.41 -16.03 -23.20
CA GLY A 305 -2.76 -17.33 -22.62
C GLY A 305 -2.07 -18.54 -23.26
N ARG A 306 -1.13 -18.33 -24.18
CA ARG A 306 -0.47 -19.41 -24.95
C ARG A 306 1.05 -19.32 -24.87
N LEU A 307 1.58 -19.54 -23.67
CA LEU A 307 3.03 -19.49 -23.43
C LEU A 307 3.84 -20.47 -24.29
N ASN A 308 3.25 -21.58 -24.74
CA ASN A 308 3.94 -22.61 -25.54
C ASN A 308 3.87 -22.38 -27.06
N GLU A 309 3.09 -21.39 -27.53
CA GLU A 309 2.95 -21.06 -28.95
C GLU A 309 3.74 -19.79 -29.33
N LEU A 310 4.56 -19.27 -28.41
CA LEU A 310 5.31 -18.03 -28.64
C LEU A 310 6.49 -18.27 -29.59
N PRO A 311 6.76 -17.33 -30.52
CA PRO A 311 7.93 -17.38 -31.39
C PRO A 311 9.25 -17.48 -30.61
N PRO A 312 10.33 -17.99 -31.24
CA PRO A 312 11.62 -18.03 -30.58
C PRO A 312 12.11 -16.65 -30.14
N GLY A 313 12.68 -16.56 -28.94
CA GLY A 313 13.23 -15.32 -28.38
C GLY A 313 12.18 -14.28 -27.95
N THR A 314 10.96 -14.71 -27.61
CA THR A 314 9.89 -13.78 -27.20
C THR A 314 10.14 -13.27 -25.79
N ASP A 315 10.25 -11.95 -25.61
CA ASP A 315 10.34 -11.33 -24.27
C ASP A 315 8.96 -11.05 -23.67
N LEU A 316 8.67 -11.68 -22.54
CA LEU A 316 7.42 -11.54 -21.79
C LEU A 316 7.30 -10.20 -21.06
N LEU A 317 8.41 -9.48 -20.86
CA LEU A 317 8.44 -8.18 -20.18
C LEU A 317 8.74 -7.02 -21.14
N SER A 318 8.59 -7.23 -22.44
CA SER A 318 8.76 -6.17 -23.43
C SER A 318 7.84 -4.98 -23.15
N ALA A 319 8.29 -3.77 -23.50
CA ALA A 319 7.53 -2.54 -23.27
C ALA A 319 6.10 -2.59 -23.86
N GLY A 320 5.90 -3.33 -24.97
CA GLY A 320 4.59 -3.50 -25.59
C GLY A 320 3.62 -4.34 -24.76
N VAL A 321 4.14 -5.26 -23.94
CA VAL A 321 3.36 -6.09 -23.00
C VAL A 321 3.16 -5.36 -21.68
N LEU A 322 4.20 -4.68 -21.18
CA LEU A 322 4.19 -4.03 -19.87
C LEU A 322 3.45 -2.67 -19.84
N SER A 323 3.40 -1.90 -20.94
CA SER A 323 2.70 -0.60 -20.91
C SER A 323 1.19 -0.71 -20.64
N PRO A 324 0.43 -1.60 -21.34
CA PRO A 324 -1.00 -1.77 -21.07
C PRO A 324 -1.29 -2.29 -19.65
N VAL A 325 -0.34 -3.04 -19.08
CA VAL A 325 -0.38 -3.55 -17.71
C VAL A 325 -0.31 -2.40 -16.73
N LEU A 326 0.71 -1.56 -16.89
CA LEU A 326 0.93 -0.41 -16.03
C LEU A 326 -0.20 0.61 -16.15
N ASP A 327 -0.72 0.84 -17.36
CA ASP A 327 -1.92 1.66 -17.57
C ASP A 327 -3.14 1.06 -16.86
N GLY A 328 -3.31 -0.26 -16.92
CA GLY A 328 -4.38 -0.99 -16.22
C GLY A 328 -4.26 -0.92 -14.69
N ALA A 329 -3.05 -1.07 -14.14
CA ALA A 329 -2.78 -0.94 -12.71
C ALA A 329 -3.02 0.51 -12.24
N THR A 330 -2.57 1.49 -13.02
CA THR A 330 -2.80 2.92 -12.78
C THR A 330 -4.29 3.25 -12.77
N GLY A 331 -5.02 2.75 -13.78
CA GLY A 331 -6.48 2.87 -13.85
C GLY A 331 -7.16 2.24 -12.65
N SER A 332 -6.75 1.04 -12.25
CA SER A 332 -7.32 0.33 -11.08
C SER A 332 -7.13 1.10 -9.77
N ILE A 333 -5.96 1.72 -9.56
CA ILE A 333 -5.68 2.54 -8.38
C ILE A 333 -6.49 3.85 -8.43
N ALA A 334 -6.61 4.49 -9.61
CA ALA A 334 -7.44 5.68 -9.78
C ALA A 334 -8.92 5.39 -9.50
N ASP A 335 -9.44 4.29 -10.07
CA ASP A 335 -10.80 3.81 -9.85
C ASP A 335 -11.06 3.52 -8.36
N LEU A 336 -10.08 2.95 -7.65
CA LEU A 336 -10.17 2.76 -6.20
C LEU A 336 -10.31 4.09 -5.45
N VAL A 337 -9.55 5.13 -5.81
CA VAL A 337 -9.66 6.44 -5.18
C VAL A 337 -11.04 7.05 -5.42
N ASP A 338 -11.58 6.91 -6.62
CA ASP A 338 -12.93 7.35 -6.94
C ASP A 338 -13.99 6.56 -6.17
N GLN A 339 -13.83 5.24 -6.04
CA GLN A 339 -14.71 4.38 -5.23
C GLN A 339 -14.66 4.75 -3.74
N ILE A 340 -13.47 4.99 -3.17
CA ILE A 340 -13.34 5.45 -1.78
C ILE A 340 -14.03 6.80 -1.61
N THR A 341 -13.78 7.74 -2.51
CA THR A 341 -14.38 9.09 -2.44
C THR A 341 -15.91 9.01 -2.53
N ALA A 342 -16.44 8.19 -3.43
CA ALA A 342 -17.87 7.95 -3.57
C ALA A 342 -18.47 7.28 -2.32
N ALA A 343 -17.79 6.29 -1.74
CA ALA A 343 -18.23 5.64 -0.51
C ALA A 343 -18.24 6.60 0.68
N VAL A 344 -17.25 7.49 0.80
CA VAL A 344 -17.21 8.56 1.81
C VAL A 344 -18.36 9.54 1.62
N ASP A 345 -18.58 10.00 0.40
CA ASP A 345 -19.66 10.94 0.05
C ASP A 345 -21.04 10.35 0.35
N GLU A 346 -21.28 9.09 0.00
CA GLU A 346 -22.52 8.38 0.31
C GLU A 346 -22.71 8.15 1.81
N ALA A 347 -21.66 7.73 2.52
CA ALA A 347 -21.71 7.55 3.97
C ALA A 347 -22.02 8.86 4.71
N LEU A 348 -21.44 9.97 4.24
CA LEU A 348 -21.76 11.30 4.75
C LEU A 348 -23.20 11.68 4.42
N ARG A 349 -23.66 11.54 3.17
CA ARG A 349 -25.05 11.91 2.81
C ARG A 349 -26.11 11.10 3.54
N SER A 350 -25.85 9.81 3.77
CA SER A 350 -26.75 8.90 4.50
C SER A 350 -26.65 9.04 6.02
N GLY A 351 -25.57 9.63 6.53
CA GLY A 351 -25.39 9.93 7.96
C GLY A 351 -26.50 10.83 8.50
N THR A 352 -26.85 10.64 9.77
CA THR A 352 -27.94 11.36 10.43
C THR A 352 -27.42 12.55 11.23
N ILE A 353 -28.20 13.62 11.26
CA ILE A 353 -27.99 14.78 12.10
C ILE A 353 -29.23 15.02 12.96
N SER A 354 -29.02 15.20 14.26
CA SER A 354 -30.02 15.65 15.21
C SER A 354 -29.55 16.94 15.86
N VAL A 355 -30.40 17.96 15.81
CA VAL A 355 -30.15 19.26 16.45
C VAL A 355 -31.24 19.48 17.47
N SER A 356 -30.86 19.67 18.73
CA SER A 356 -31.75 20.12 19.80
C SER A 356 -31.34 21.49 20.29
N ALA A 357 -32.26 22.45 20.28
CA ALA A 357 -32.04 23.76 20.87
C ALA A 357 -33.05 24.00 21.99
N SER A 358 -32.54 24.36 23.17
CA SER A 358 -33.36 24.64 24.34
C SER A 358 -32.97 25.94 25.02
N ALA A 359 -33.96 26.63 25.58
CA ALA A 359 -33.75 27.79 26.44
C ALA A 359 -34.88 27.84 27.47
N SER A 360 -34.58 28.25 28.70
CA SER A 360 -35.62 28.54 29.69
C SER A 360 -35.19 29.66 30.62
N THR A 361 -36.06 30.65 30.82
CA THR A 361 -35.95 31.62 31.90
C THR A 361 -37.32 32.07 32.37
N LEU A 362 -37.36 32.59 33.60
CA LEU A 362 -38.52 33.26 34.17
C LEU A 362 -38.15 34.73 34.39
N THR A 363 -38.93 35.63 33.80
CA THR A 363 -38.76 37.08 33.98
C THR A 363 -39.82 37.58 34.95
N ALA A 364 -39.38 38.07 36.10
CA ALA A 364 -40.28 38.62 37.12
C ALA A 364 -41.02 39.87 36.60
N GLN A 365 -42.33 39.93 36.87
CA GLN A 365 -43.14 41.11 36.55
C GLN A 365 -43.20 42.06 37.74
N GLN A 366 -43.31 43.36 37.46
CA GLN A 366 -43.63 44.32 38.52
C GLN A 366 -45.03 44.02 39.06
N PRO A 367 -45.24 44.00 40.39
CA PRO A 367 -46.55 43.74 40.96
C PRO A 367 -47.55 44.81 40.52
N ARG A 368 -48.80 44.40 40.30
CA ARG A 368 -49.89 45.35 40.09
C ARG A 368 -50.28 45.94 41.43
N TYR A 369 -50.49 47.24 41.46
CA TYR A 369 -51.01 47.92 42.65
C TYR A 369 -52.51 48.09 42.52
N GLU A 370 -53.25 47.55 43.49
CA GLU A 370 -54.69 47.69 43.58
C GLU A 370 -55.06 48.44 44.87
N SER A 371 -56.07 49.32 44.79
CA SER A 371 -56.59 50.02 45.95
C SER A 371 -57.58 49.11 46.67
N GLU A 372 -57.20 48.58 47.82
CA GLU A 372 -58.11 47.84 48.69
C GLU A 372 -58.61 48.77 49.78
N CYS A 373 -59.90 49.07 49.75
CA CYS A 373 -60.56 49.89 50.76
C CYS A 373 -61.26 48.99 51.76
N ARG A 374 -60.88 49.12 53.04
CA ARG A 374 -61.52 48.41 54.14
C ARG A 374 -62.16 49.44 55.07
N ASP A 375 -63.41 49.19 55.40
CA ASP A 375 -64.10 49.95 56.42
C ASP A 375 -63.58 49.50 57.79
N ILE A 376 -62.89 50.42 58.47
CA ILE A 376 -62.40 50.20 59.83
C ILE A 376 -63.36 50.94 60.75
N THR A 377 -64.10 50.18 61.56
CA THR A 377 -64.90 50.76 62.63
C THR A 377 -63.97 51.10 63.78
N ARG A 378 -63.85 52.39 64.10
CA ARG A 378 -63.16 52.87 65.30
C ARG A 378 -64.18 53.33 66.33
N GLU A 379 -63.95 52.91 67.56
CA GLU A 379 -64.71 53.34 68.72
C GLU A 379 -64.07 54.62 69.26
N ILE A 380 -64.77 55.76 69.17
CA ILE A 380 -64.26 57.04 69.66
C ILE A 380 -64.97 57.35 70.98
N VAL A 381 -64.24 57.22 72.09
CA VAL A 381 -64.71 57.68 73.40
C VAL A 381 -64.62 59.21 73.42
N ARG A 382 -65.76 59.88 73.35
CA ARG A 382 -65.83 61.34 73.44
C ARG A 382 -65.70 61.76 74.90
N ALA A 383 -64.57 62.37 75.27
CA ALA A 383 -64.42 62.95 76.61
C ALA A 383 -65.45 64.07 76.82
N PRO A 384 -66.14 64.12 77.98
CA PRO A 384 -67.14 65.14 78.25
C PRO A 384 -66.48 66.53 78.31
N SER A 385 -67.11 67.48 77.64
CA SER A 385 -66.71 68.88 77.51
C SER A 385 -66.67 69.56 78.89
N GLY A 386 -65.48 69.70 79.46
CA GLY A 386 -65.21 70.59 80.59
C GLY A 386 -64.86 72.00 80.10
N SER A 387 -65.81 72.92 80.27
CA SER A 387 -65.60 74.38 80.22
C SER A 387 -64.47 74.79 81.19
N GLY A 388 -63.46 75.51 80.71
CA GLY A 388 -62.34 75.98 81.53
C GLY A 388 -61.47 77.01 80.81
N SER A 389 -61.78 78.27 81.06
CA SER A 389 -61.09 79.48 80.63
C SER A 389 -59.66 79.65 81.17
N GLY A 390 -58.74 80.24 80.39
CA GLY A 390 -57.74 81.17 80.92
C GLY A 390 -56.30 81.07 80.38
N GLY A 391 -55.81 82.17 79.79
CA GLY A 391 -54.41 82.64 79.79
C GLY A 391 -53.43 81.95 78.82
N SER A 392 -53.04 82.54 77.69
CA SER A 392 -52.17 83.72 77.45
C SER A 392 -50.66 83.41 77.41
N GLY A 393 -50.04 83.78 76.28
CA GLY A 393 -48.59 83.89 76.03
C GLY A 393 -47.97 82.62 75.43
N SER A 394 -46.99 82.63 74.54
CA SER A 394 -46.28 83.68 73.80
C SER A 394 -45.44 82.97 72.72
N SER A 395 -45.25 83.62 71.57
CA SER A 395 -44.05 83.61 70.69
C SER A 395 -43.16 82.36 70.56
N GLY A 396 -42.90 81.98 69.31
CA GLY A 396 -41.52 81.79 68.84
C GLY A 396 -41.15 80.43 68.23
N GLY A 397 -41.11 80.38 66.89
CA GLY A 397 -39.95 79.98 66.10
C GLY A 397 -39.45 78.52 66.06
N SER A 398 -38.99 78.16 64.85
CA SER A 398 -37.96 77.14 64.52
C SER A 398 -38.41 75.72 64.18
N SER A 399 -38.45 75.47 62.87
CA SER A 399 -37.83 74.38 62.10
C SER A 399 -37.15 73.22 62.86
N GLY A 400 -37.54 71.98 62.52
CA GLY A 400 -36.64 70.86 62.24
C GLY A 400 -36.63 69.66 63.21
N HIS A 401 -36.74 68.46 62.61
CA HIS A 401 -36.30 67.12 63.07
C HIS A 401 -37.21 66.31 64.03
N GLY A 402 -37.77 65.23 63.47
CA GLY A 402 -37.41 63.85 63.89
C GLY A 402 -38.39 63.07 64.78
N LEU A 403 -38.46 61.76 64.48
CA LEU A 403 -38.79 60.63 65.39
C LEU A 403 -40.27 60.52 65.79
N VAL A 404 -40.97 59.37 65.78
CA VAL A 404 -40.70 57.96 66.11
C VAL A 404 -41.82 57.15 65.40
N GLY A 405 -41.64 56.03 64.71
CA GLY A 405 -41.17 54.73 65.22
C GLY A 405 -42.36 53.88 65.69
N GLY A 406 -42.83 52.95 64.85
CA GLY A 406 -43.68 51.83 65.27
C GLY A 406 -42.86 50.93 66.21
N LEU A 407 -43.34 50.60 67.41
CA LEU A 407 -44.50 49.74 67.69
C LEU A 407 -44.33 48.31 67.19
N LEU A 408 -43.17 47.68 67.47
CA LEU A 408 -43.06 46.22 67.64
C LEU A 408 -41.93 45.91 68.62
N GLY A 409 -42.27 45.84 69.90
CA GLY A 409 -41.35 45.43 70.95
C GLY A 409 -42.08 45.22 72.28
N GLY A 410 -42.40 43.96 72.58
CA GLY A 410 -42.54 43.49 73.96
C GLY A 410 -43.82 43.83 74.70
N ILE A 411 -44.91 43.15 74.35
CA ILE A 411 -46.00 42.86 75.30
C ILE A 411 -45.43 41.85 76.30
N GLY A 412 -45.08 42.30 77.50
CA GLY A 412 -44.45 41.46 78.53
C GLY A 412 -44.55 42.01 79.96
N GLY A 413 -45.54 42.85 80.26
CA GLY A 413 -45.69 43.46 81.58
C GLY A 413 -47.06 44.06 81.80
N LEU A 414 -48.08 43.22 81.95
CA LEU A 414 -49.40 43.63 82.43
C LEU A 414 -49.94 42.57 83.40
N VAL A 415 -49.25 42.44 84.53
CA VAL A 415 -49.77 41.81 85.75
C VAL A 415 -49.28 42.62 86.95
N GLY A 416 -50.20 43.31 87.61
CA GLY A 416 -49.98 43.97 88.91
C GLY A 416 -50.24 45.48 88.86
N ASP A 417 -51.23 45.92 89.62
CA ASP A 417 -51.77 47.28 89.80
C ASP A 417 -52.80 47.69 88.72
N VAL A 418 -54.08 47.87 89.02
CA VAL A 418 -54.68 48.49 90.21
C VAL A 418 -56.00 47.81 90.53
N VAL A 419 -56.11 47.30 91.76
CA VAL A 419 -57.37 47.12 92.48
C VAL A 419 -57.74 48.46 93.09
N GLY A 420 -58.97 48.95 92.87
CA GLY A 420 -59.64 49.84 93.82
C GLY A 420 -60.52 50.94 93.21
N GLY A 421 -61.82 50.88 93.52
CA GLY A 421 -62.75 52.03 93.52
C GLY A 421 -63.60 52.14 92.26
N VAL A 422 -64.86 51.66 92.24
CA VAL A 422 -66.08 52.35 92.76
C VAL A 422 -66.24 53.74 92.11
N GLY A 423 -67.31 54.09 91.41
CA GLY A 423 -68.62 53.50 91.17
C GLY A 423 -69.47 54.53 90.41
N ASP A 424 -70.46 54.03 89.67
CA ASP A 424 -71.68 54.68 89.22
C ASP A 424 -71.64 55.96 88.34
N VAL A 425 -72.46 55.86 87.29
CA VAL A 425 -73.06 56.89 86.43
C VAL A 425 -72.14 57.52 85.38
N VAL A 426 -72.36 57.14 84.12
CA VAL A 426 -72.88 57.97 83.02
C VAL A 426 -72.97 57.06 81.80
N GLY A 427 -74.13 57.06 81.12
CA GLY A 427 -74.32 56.29 79.87
C GLY A 427 -73.29 56.69 78.84
N GLU A 428 -72.38 55.77 78.54
CA GLU A 428 -71.37 55.91 77.49
C GLU A 428 -72.09 55.88 76.14
N VAL A 429 -72.21 57.04 75.51
CA VAL A 429 -72.62 57.12 74.10
C VAL A 429 -71.39 56.70 73.30
N VAL A 430 -71.32 55.41 72.99
CA VAL A 430 -70.39 54.86 72.01
C VAL A 430 -70.90 55.24 70.62
N ASP A 431 -70.31 56.26 70.01
CA ASP A 431 -70.49 56.53 68.59
C ASP A 431 -69.46 55.72 67.80
N THR A 432 -69.91 54.71 67.06
CA THR A 432 -69.09 54.01 66.07
C THR A 432 -68.90 54.89 64.84
N VAL A 433 -67.65 55.27 64.55
CA VAL A 433 -67.28 55.93 63.29
C VAL A 433 -66.67 54.88 62.37
N THR A 434 -67.31 54.65 61.23
CA THR A 434 -66.76 53.82 60.15
C THR A 434 -65.89 54.72 59.27
N GLU A 435 -64.57 54.51 59.30
CA GLU A 435 -63.65 55.18 58.39
C GLU A 435 -63.21 54.19 57.31
N THR A 436 -63.44 54.53 56.04
CA THR A 436 -62.90 53.76 54.92
C THR A 436 -61.42 54.06 54.76
N VAL A 437 -60.56 53.11 55.11
CA VAL A 437 -59.11 53.22 54.88
C VAL A 437 -58.77 52.46 53.61
N CYS A 438 -58.35 53.20 52.58
CA CYS A 438 -57.82 52.61 51.35
C CYS A 438 -56.31 52.46 51.48
N SER A 439 -55.82 51.25 51.33
CA SER A 439 -54.39 50.96 51.24
C SER A 439 -54.05 50.43 49.86
N THR A 440 -52.88 50.81 49.34
CA THR A 440 -52.37 50.26 48.10
C THR A 440 -51.73 48.91 48.41
N VAL A 441 -52.34 47.84 47.92
CA VAL A 441 -51.82 46.48 48.09
C VAL A 441 -51.11 46.06 46.80
N ALA A 442 -49.92 45.50 46.94
CA ALA A 442 -49.18 44.91 45.84
C ALA A 442 -49.73 43.50 45.57
N VAL A 443 -50.31 43.30 44.40
CA VAL A 443 -50.74 41.99 43.90
C VAL A 443 -49.61 41.45 43.02
N PRO A 444 -48.93 40.36 43.41
CA PRO A 444 -47.87 39.77 42.60
C PRO A 444 -48.46 39.25 41.28
N LEU A 445 -47.83 39.60 40.17
CA LEU A 445 -48.12 39.01 38.87
C LEU A 445 -47.27 37.74 38.69
N PRO A 446 -47.78 36.70 38.00
CA PRO A 446 -46.98 35.51 37.70
C PRO A 446 -45.80 35.87 36.80
N ASP A 447 -44.67 35.18 36.96
CA ASP A 447 -43.50 35.40 36.11
C ASP A 447 -43.80 35.11 34.64
N LEU A 448 -43.19 35.88 33.74
CA LEU A 448 -43.27 35.64 32.30
C LEU A 448 -42.24 34.61 31.91
N ALA A 449 -42.70 33.46 31.41
CA ALA A 449 -41.82 32.43 30.89
C ALA A 449 -41.28 32.81 29.51
N THR A 450 -39.97 32.67 29.31
CA THR A 450 -39.36 32.56 27.99
C THR A 450 -38.79 31.16 27.87
N GLY A 451 -39.20 30.42 26.84
CA GLY A 451 -38.80 29.05 26.62
C GLY A 451 -38.64 28.74 25.14
N LEU A 452 -37.61 27.99 24.79
CA LEU A 452 -37.42 27.39 23.47
C LEU A 452 -37.29 25.88 23.65
N ASP A 453 -38.00 25.14 22.82
CA ASP A 453 -37.80 23.71 22.60
C ASP A 453 -37.91 23.43 21.09
N LEU A 454 -36.77 23.13 20.49
CA LEU A 454 -36.62 22.86 19.07
C LEU A 454 -35.86 21.55 18.88
N THR A 455 -36.44 20.63 18.12
CA THR A 455 -35.75 19.42 17.67
C THR A 455 -35.88 19.28 16.16
N LEU A 456 -34.73 19.15 15.51
CA LEU A 456 -34.59 18.93 14.07
C LEU A 456 -33.86 17.62 13.82
N THR A 457 -34.32 16.86 12.83
CA THR A 457 -33.68 15.62 12.40
C THR A 457 -33.66 15.54 10.89
N ALA A 458 -32.54 15.08 10.32
CA ALA A 458 -32.42 14.85 8.88
C ALA A 458 -31.23 13.91 8.62
N ASN A 459 -31.14 13.40 7.39
CA ASN A 459 -29.85 12.92 6.90
C ASN A 459 -29.01 14.12 6.45
N LEU A 460 -27.68 14.06 6.53
CA LEU A 460 -26.80 15.18 6.19
C LEU A 460 -26.96 15.64 4.75
N GLY A 461 -27.22 14.71 3.80
CA GLY A 461 -27.50 15.07 2.41
C GLY A 461 -28.81 15.83 2.23
N GLN A 462 -29.86 15.44 2.98
CA GLN A 462 -31.12 16.20 3.01
C GLN A 462 -30.91 17.57 3.66
N ALA A 463 -30.17 17.62 4.77
CA ALA A 463 -29.87 18.84 5.48
C ALA A 463 -29.05 19.83 4.64
N SER A 464 -28.11 19.35 3.81
CA SER A 464 -27.38 20.21 2.85
C SER A 464 -28.28 20.79 1.76
N ASP A 465 -29.31 20.04 1.34
CA ASP A 465 -30.34 20.54 0.42
C ASP A 465 -31.39 21.42 1.13
N GLY A 466 -31.18 21.69 2.42
CA GLY A 466 -32.08 22.43 3.26
C GLY A 466 -33.37 21.68 3.60
N ILE A 467 -33.45 20.38 3.39
CA ILE A 467 -34.59 19.52 3.76
C ILE A 467 -34.35 18.99 5.17
N VAL A 468 -35.20 19.36 6.12
CA VAL A 468 -35.07 18.97 7.53
C VAL A 468 -36.45 18.70 8.12
N ASP A 469 -36.60 17.57 8.80
CA ASP A 469 -37.81 17.25 9.54
C ASP A 469 -37.78 17.99 10.87
N THR A 470 -38.89 18.66 11.18
CA THR A 470 -39.07 19.40 12.43
C THR A 470 -40.10 18.66 13.27
N SER A 471 -39.66 18.03 14.37
CA SER A 471 -40.54 17.23 15.22
C SER A 471 -41.18 18.06 16.33
N VAL A 472 -40.45 19.02 16.88
CA VAL A 472 -40.92 19.95 17.93
C VAL A 472 -40.35 21.33 17.66
N ALA A 473 -41.22 22.35 17.62
CA ALA A 473 -40.82 23.74 17.58
C ALA A 473 -41.80 24.56 18.44
N SER A 474 -41.41 24.83 19.68
CA SER A 474 -42.14 25.70 20.59
C SER A 474 -41.25 26.85 21.04
N LEU A 475 -41.74 28.07 20.85
CA LEU A 475 -41.09 29.26 21.35
C LEU A 475 -42.13 30.13 22.07
N VAL A 476 -41.83 30.41 23.33
CA VAL A 476 -42.55 31.37 24.16
C VAL A 476 -41.56 32.47 24.51
N VAL A 477 -41.88 33.72 24.22
CA VAL A 477 -41.09 34.88 24.59
C VAL A 477 -41.93 35.75 25.50
N LEU A 478 -41.50 35.92 26.75
CA LEU A 478 -42.18 36.74 27.75
C LEU A 478 -43.69 36.41 27.84
N GLY A 479 -44.03 35.12 27.92
CA GLY A 479 -45.40 34.61 28.03
C GLY A 479 -46.20 34.56 26.72
N SER A 480 -45.67 35.06 25.60
CA SER A 480 -46.33 35.06 24.30
C SER A 480 -45.75 34.00 23.37
N ARG A 481 -46.60 33.25 22.65
CA ARG A 481 -46.14 32.30 21.62
C ARG A 481 -45.63 33.05 20.39
N VAL A 482 -44.47 32.66 19.89
CA VAL A 482 -43.83 33.22 18.70
C VAL A 482 -43.47 32.08 17.75
N ASP A 483 -43.60 32.30 16.46
CA ASP A 483 -43.19 31.32 15.46
C ASP A 483 -41.66 31.18 15.42
N VAL A 484 -41.17 29.94 15.45
CA VAL A 484 -39.75 29.65 15.29
C VAL A 484 -39.37 29.87 13.81
N PRO A 485 -38.26 30.56 13.50
CA PRO A 485 -37.85 30.87 12.13
C PRO A 485 -37.16 29.66 11.50
N VAL A 486 -37.87 28.53 11.44
CA VAL A 486 -37.37 27.25 10.91
C VAL A 486 -36.74 27.41 9.51
N PRO A 487 -37.27 28.23 8.57
CA PRO A 487 -36.61 28.45 7.29
C PRO A 487 -35.21 29.08 7.41
N ALA A 488 -35.01 30.02 8.34
CA ALA A 488 -33.70 30.64 8.55
C ALA A 488 -32.71 29.63 9.17
N ILE A 489 -33.17 28.81 10.10
CA ILE A 489 -32.37 27.75 10.74
C ILE A 489 -31.97 26.69 9.70
N ARG A 490 -32.92 26.25 8.85
CA ARG A 490 -32.66 25.32 7.74
C ARG A 490 -31.62 25.87 6.77
N SER A 491 -31.74 27.13 6.36
CA SER A 491 -30.77 27.77 5.47
C SER A 491 -29.38 27.88 6.12
N ALA A 492 -29.32 28.20 7.42
CA ALA A 492 -28.05 28.25 8.16
C ALA A 492 -27.40 26.87 8.25
N LEU A 493 -28.18 25.84 8.56
CA LEU A 493 -27.73 24.44 8.61
C LEU A 493 -27.19 23.99 7.26
N ALA A 494 -27.97 24.18 6.20
CA ALA A 494 -27.61 23.82 4.84
C ALA A 494 -26.30 24.48 4.37
N ALA A 495 -26.14 25.78 4.65
CA ALA A 495 -24.95 26.53 4.28
C ALA A 495 -23.68 25.98 4.95
N VAL A 496 -23.73 25.69 6.26
CA VAL A 496 -22.56 25.17 6.98
C VAL A 496 -22.25 23.73 6.58
N ILE A 497 -23.26 22.84 6.49
CA ILE A 497 -23.05 21.45 6.07
C ILE A 497 -22.47 21.42 4.65
N THR A 498 -23.03 22.21 3.74
CA THR A 498 -22.51 22.30 2.37
C THR A 498 -21.08 22.80 2.37
N ALA A 499 -20.76 23.89 3.08
CA ALA A 499 -19.40 24.43 3.10
C ALA A 499 -18.37 23.45 3.70
N GLU A 500 -18.70 22.80 4.82
CA GLU A 500 -17.75 22.01 5.61
C GLU A 500 -17.61 20.56 5.11
N LEU A 501 -18.67 19.97 4.55
CA LEU A 501 -18.66 18.55 4.12
C LEU A 501 -18.59 18.39 2.59
N PHE A 502 -19.43 19.11 1.85
CA PHE A 502 -19.67 18.86 0.41
C PHE A 502 -19.10 19.92 -0.53
N GLY A 503 -18.58 21.02 0.02
CA GLY A 503 -18.08 22.17 -0.73
C GLY A 503 -16.69 21.94 -1.32
N ASP A 504 -16.15 22.97 -1.96
CA ASP A 504 -14.86 22.87 -2.64
C ASP A 504 -13.69 22.54 -1.69
N ASP A 505 -13.79 23.04 -0.45
CA ASP A 505 -12.87 22.77 0.67
C ASP A 505 -13.46 21.80 1.71
N GLY A 506 -14.56 21.14 1.36
CA GLY A 506 -15.28 20.22 2.21
C GLY A 506 -14.52 18.93 2.49
N ALA A 507 -14.99 18.18 3.48
CA ALA A 507 -14.39 16.91 3.91
C ALA A 507 -14.21 15.90 2.75
N VAL A 508 -15.20 15.77 1.85
CA VAL A 508 -15.13 14.83 0.71
C VAL A 508 -13.98 15.19 -0.24
N ARG A 509 -13.88 16.47 -0.61
CA ARG A 509 -12.81 16.95 -1.50
C ARG A 509 -11.44 16.89 -0.87
N GLU A 510 -11.35 17.13 0.43
CA GLU A 510 -10.09 16.98 1.18
C GLU A 510 -9.61 15.52 1.16
N VAL A 511 -10.51 14.54 1.34
CA VAL A 511 -10.17 13.12 1.20
C VAL A 511 -9.66 12.85 -0.21
N GLN A 512 -10.42 13.22 -1.25
CA GLN A 512 -10.01 13.01 -2.64
C GLN A 512 -8.63 13.60 -2.91
N ARG A 513 -8.39 14.86 -2.50
CA ARG A 513 -7.12 15.56 -2.70
C ARG A 513 -5.96 14.88 -1.97
N ARG A 514 -6.18 14.46 -0.72
CA ARG A 514 -5.17 13.71 0.06
C ARG A 514 -4.88 12.37 -0.58
N LEU A 515 -5.90 11.63 -1.00
CA LEU A 515 -5.71 10.34 -1.65
C LEU A 515 -4.95 10.51 -2.97
N GLN A 516 -5.33 11.46 -3.82
CA GLN A 516 -4.62 11.74 -5.07
C GLN A 516 -3.14 12.10 -4.83
N LEU A 517 -2.87 13.07 -3.96
CA LEU A 517 -1.51 13.55 -3.68
C LEU A 517 -0.62 12.53 -2.97
N THR A 518 -1.20 11.67 -2.12
CA THR A 518 -0.41 10.76 -1.27
C THR A 518 -0.39 9.32 -1.77
N LEU A 519 -1.32 8.93 -2.64
CA LEU A 519 -1.43 7.56 -3.15
C LEU A 519 -1.17 7.50 -4.64
N VAL A 520 -1.95 8.19 -5.45
CA VAL A 520 -1.87 8.04 -6.91
C VAL A 520 -0.50 8.52 -7.39
N ASP A 521 -0.13 9.75 -7.07
CA ASP A 521 1.13 10.32 -7.57
C ASP A 521 2.36 9.57 -7.02
N PRO A 522 2.48 9.27 -5.71
CA PRO A 522 3.65 8.59 -5.18
C PRO A 522 3.68 7.10 -5.50
N ALA A 523 2.54 6.40 -5.56
CA ALA A 523 2.52 4.98 -5.92
C ALA A 523 2.83 4.81 -7.40
N LEU A 524 2.30 5.68 -8.27
CA LEU A 524 2.70 5.72 -9.67
C LEU A 524 4.18 6.02 -9.78
N HIS A 525 4.65 7.11 -9.19
CA HIS A 525 6.06 7.46 -9.26
C HIS A 525 6.98 6.42 -8.61
N ALA A 526 6.51 5.66 -7.63
CA ALA A 526 7.22 4.53 -7.02
C ALA A 526 7.33 3.33 -7.95
N LEU A 527 6.19 2.89 -8.50
CA LEU A 527 6.07 1.71 -9.34
C LEU A 527 6.70 1.93 -10.72
N LEU A 528 6.65 3.17 -11.19
CA LEU A 528 7.05 3.60 -12.52
C LEU A 528 8.38 4.37 -12.50
N GLY A 529 8.73 5.08 -11.44
CA GLY A 529 9.74 6.14 -11.56
C GLY A 529 9.25 7.28 -12.46
N ALA A 530 10.13 8.21 -12.82
CA ALA A 530 9.79 9.26 -13.79
C ALA A 530 9.53 8.72 -15.21
N ASP A 531 10.07 7.53 -15.53
CA ASP A 531 10.11 6.95 -16.89
C ASP A 531 9.40 5.58 -17.03
N GLY A 532 8.75 5.13 -15.97
CA GLY A 532 7.73 4.08 -15.95
C GLY A 532 8.08 2.67 -16.34
N ALA A 533 7.52 2.28 -17.46
CA ALA A 533 7.67 0.96 -18.03
C ALA A 533 9.08 0.74 -18.58
N SER A 534 9.75 1.82 -18.99
CA SER A 534 11.03 1.74 -19.69
C SER A 534 12.16 1.28 -18.77
N ALA A 535 12.11 1.64 -17.48
CA ALA A 535 13.14 1.28 -16.52
C ALA A 535 13.10 -0.22 -16.18
N LEU A 536 11.91 -0.78 -15.87
CA LEU A 536 11.80 -2.20 -15.54
C LEU A 536 12.15 -3.09 -16.75
N GLY A 537 11.62 -2.78 -17.94
CA GLY A 537 11.94 -3.52 -19.17
C GLY A 537 13.40 -3.36 -19.62
N ALA A 538 14.06 -2.25 -19.28
CA ALA A 538 15.50 -2.08 -19.52
C ALA A 538 16.37 -2.84 -18.50
N LEU A 539 15.85 -3.06 -17.29
CA LEU A 539 16.56 -3.72 -16.21
C LEU A 539 16.33 -5.23 -16.18
N LEU A 540 15.13 -5.69 -16.48
CA LEU A 540 14.71 -7.09 -16.39
C LEU A 540 14.08 -7.53 -17.72
N SER A 541 14.63 -8.60 -18.30
CA SER A 541 14.04 -9.28 -19.45
C SER A 541 13.82 -10.75 -19.13
N VAL A 542 12.67 -11.27 -19.55
CA VAL A 542 12.27 -12.68 -19.38
C VAL A 542 11.93 -13.21 -20.75
N THR A 543 12.94 -13.77 -21.41
CA THR A 543 12.83 -14.32 -22.76
C THR A 543 12.43 -15.79 -22.70
N VAL A 544 11.41 -16.18 -23.47
CA VAL A 544 11.00 -17.57 -23.61
C VAL A 544 11.30 -18.11 -25.00
N ASN A 545 11.42 -19.44 -25.10
CA ASN A 545 11.71 -20.14 -26.34
C ASN A 545 13.00 -19.67 -27.03
N GLU A 546 14.08 -19.51 -26.29
CA GLU A 546 15.33 -19.08 -26.92
C GLU A 546 15.94 -20.25 -27.69
N GLN A 547 16.08 -20.08 -29.02
CA GLN A 547 16.70 -21.05 -29.91
C GLN A 547 17.96 -20.48 -30.55
N ASP A 548 19.11 -21.05 -30.21
CA ASP A 548 20.39 -20.73 -30.83
C ASP A 548 20.82 -21.87 -31.76
N VAL A 549 20.66 -21.66 -33.06
CA VAL A 549 21.06 -22.61 -34.10
C VAL A 549 22.50 -22.34 -34.48
N ARG A 550 23.38 -23.33 -34.31
CA ARG A 550 24.79 -23.20 -34.71
C ARG A 550 24.92 -22.93 -36.21
N ALA A 551 25.96 -22.17 -36.56
CA ALA A 551 26.32 -21.93 -37.95
C ALA A 551 26.46 -23.26 -38.72
N GLY A 552 25.69 -23.41 -39.80
CA GLY A 552 25.63 -24.63 -40.60
C GLY A 552 24.51 -25.61 -40.20
N GLY A 553 23.66 -25.29 -39.23
CA GLY A 553 22.45 -26.07 -38.89
C GLY A 553 22.70 -27.40 -38.18
N ALA A 554 23.97 -27.74 -37.91
CA ALA A 554 24.36 -29.01 -37.31
C ALA A 554 24.12 -29.08 -35.78
N GLY A 555 23.63 -28.02 -35.16
CA GLY A 555 23.37 -28.00 -33.73
C GLY A 555 22.36 -26.95 -33.32
N LEU A 556 21.70 -27.20 -32.19
CA LEU A 556 20.68 -26.35 -31.62
C LEU A 556 20.84 -26.32 -30.11
N THR A 557 20.72 -25.12 -29.53
CA THR A 557 20.50 -24.93 -28.10
C THR A 557 19.09 -24.38 -27.91
N GLN A 558 18.23 -25.15 -27.27
CA GLN A 558 16.90 -24.73 -26.81
C GLN A 558 16.99 -24.33 -25.34
N THR A 559 16.55 -23.13 -24.99
CA THR A 559 16.33 -22.71 -23.60
C THR A 559 14.86 -22.35 -23.43
N ALA A 560 14.21 -22.88 -22.38
CA ALA A 560 12.81 -22.61 -22.13
C ALA A 560 12.60 -21.16 -21.67
N VAL A 561 13.35 -20.73 -20.65
CA VAL A 561 13.27 -19.37 -20.09
C VAL A 561 14.68 -18.85 -19.81
N ARG A 562 14.98 -17.65 -20.31
CA ARG A 562 16.17 -16.87 -19.96
C ARG A 562 15.74 -15.63 -19.21
N VAL A 563 16.33 -15.41 -18.03
CA VAL A 563 16.14 -14.20 -17.23
C VAL A 563 17.44 -13.41 -17.25
N THR A 564 17.38 -12.14 -17.62
CA THR A 564 18.53 -11.23 -17.55
C THR A 564 18.19 -9.99 -16.75
N VAL A 565 19.09 -9.64 -15.82
CA VAL A 565 19.03 -8.42 -15.01
C VAL A 565 20.22 -7.52 -15.35
N GLY A 566 20.01 -6.22 -15.59
CA GLY A 566 21.06 -5.21 -15.83
C GLY A 566 21.23 -4.76 -17.29
N GLY A 567 20.29 -5.08 -18.17
CA GLY A 567 20.31 -4.68 -19.59
C GLY A 567 21.33 -5.42 -20.46
N GLU A 568 21.27 -5.21 -21.78
CA GLU A 568 22.02 -6.03 -22.77
C GLU A 568 23.55 -5.86 -22.72
N SER A 569 24.04 -4.70 -22.29
CA SER A 569 25.48 -4.38 -22.35
C SER A 569 26.28 -4.79 -21.10
N ALA A 570 25.60 -5.06 -19.98
CA ALA A 570 26.24 -5.38 -18.70
C ALA A 570 25.29 -6.16 -17.78
N SER A 571 24.84 -7.34 -18.21
CA SER A 571 23.95 -8.19 -17.41
C SER A 571 24.62 -8.53 -16.07
N LEU A 572 24.08 -7.99 -14.98
CA LEU A 572 24.45 -8.30 -13.60
C LEU A 572 24.09 -9.75 -13.28
N VAL A 573 22.93 -10.20 -13.76
CA VAL A 573 22.47 -11.58 -13.64
C VAL A 573 22.01 -12.07 -15.00
N ARG A 574 22.41 -13.29 -15.33
CA ARG A 574 21.85 -14.06 -16.44
C ARG A 574 21.58 -15.46 -15.94
N LEU A 575 20.34 -15.90 -16.08
CA LEU A 575 19.89 -17.21 -15.66
C LEU A 575 19.21 -17.89 -16.85
N ASP A 576 19.73 -19.05 -17.22
CA ASP A 576 19.13 -19.90 -18.25
C ASP A 576 18.47 -21.10 -17.53
N VAL A 577 17.14 -21.19 -17.63
CA VAL A 577 16.30 -22.21 -17.01
C VAL A 577 15.82 -23.18 -18.07
N ALA A 578 16.07 -24.47 -17.81
CA ALA A 578 15.86 -25.60 -18.69
C ALA A 578 16.49 -25.37 -20.08
N THR A 579 17.76 -25.76 -20.20
CA THR A 579 18.51 -25.75 -21.45
C THR A 579 18.73 -27.19 -21.96
N ALA A 580 18.56 -27.38 -23.26
CA ALA A 580 18.85 -28.60 -23.99
C ALA A 580 19.67 -28.25 -25.25
N GLU A 581 20.86 -28.82 -25.35
CA GLU A 581 21.79 -28.61 -26.47
C GLU A 581 22.04 -29.92 -27.19
N VAL A 582 22.01 -29.89 -28.52
CA VAL A 582 22.34 -31.03 -29.38
C VAL A 582 23.24 -30.60 -30.52
N ILE A 583 24.08 -31.54 -30.95
CA ILE A 583 24.87 -31.48 -32.18
C ILE A 583 24.64 -32.81 -32.88
N GLY A 584 24.10 -32.74 -34.10
CA GLY A 584 23.88 -33.90 -34.96
C GLY A 584 24.98 -34.02 -35.99
N GLY A 585 25.35 -35.26 -36.27
CA GLY A 585 26.23 -35.57 -37.39
C GLY A 585 25.40 -35.49 -38.66
N VAL A 586 25.40 -34.33 -39.33
CA VAL A 586 24.80 -34.22 -40.65
C VAL A 586 25.63 -35.11 -41.57
N GLY A 587 25.14 -36.33 -41.82
CA GLY A 587 25.70 -37.17 -42.85
C GLY A 587 25.60 -36.37 -44.13
N GLY A 588 26.73 -35.87 -44.64
CA GLY A 588 26.76 -35.33 -45.98
C GLY A 588 26.24 -36.44 -46.88
N ASP A 589 25.08 -36.22 -47.48
CA ASP A 589 24.67 -36.99 -48.65
C ASP A 589 25.75 -36.74 -49.70
N ASN A 590 26.78 -37.58 -49.69
CA ASN A 590 27.45 -37.96 -50.91
C ASN A 590 26.38 -38.72 -51.70
N GLY A 591 25.50 -37.97 -52.38
CA GLY A 591 24.64 -38.53 -53.42
C GLY A 591 25.52 -39.43 -54.28
N PRO A 592 25.04 -40.63 -54.66
CA PRO A 592 25.85 -41.58 -55.41
C PRO A 592 26.47 -40.82 -56.58
N GLY A 593 27.80 -40.70 -56.58
CA GLY A 593 28.52 -39.88 -57.54
C GLY A 593 27.97 -40.18 -58.92
N GLU A 594 27.56 -39.13 -59.64
CA GLU A 594 27.18 -39.27 -61.04
C GLU A 594 28.24 -40.15 -61.71
N PRO A 595 27.88 -41.29 -62.31
CA PRO A 595 28.83 -42.10 -63.02
C PRO A 595 29.39 -41.22 -64.13
N THR A 596 30.68 -40.91 -64.06
CA THR A 596 31.38 -40.20 -65.13
C THR A 596 31.19 -41.00 -66.41
N ASP A 597 30.46 -40.41 -67.36
CA ASP A 597 30.28 -40.96 -68.70
C ASP A 597 31.64 -41.31 -69.33
N PRO A 598 31.84 -42.54 -69.81
CA PRO A 598 33.01 -42.89 -70.58
C PRO A 598 32.82 -42.45 -72.05
N GLU A 599 33.90 -41.89 -72.61
CA GLU A 599 34.14 -41.76 -74.07
C GLU A 599 33.45 -40.62 -74.83
N GLY A 600 34.19 -39.52 -75.02
CA GLY A 600 34.07 -38.60 -76.15
C GLY A 600 35.45 -38.33 -76.77
N PRO A 601 35.70 -38.63 -78.05
CA PRO A 601 37.04 -38.58 -78.63
C PRO A 601 37.39 -37.20 -79.21
N GLY A 602 38.66 -36.80 -79.03
CA GLY A 602 39.45 -36.11 -80.04
C GLY A 602 39.27 -34.59 -80.19
N GLY A 603 40.26 -33.84 -79.68
CA GLY A 603 40.57 -32.48 -80.14
C GLY A 603 42.08 -32.22 -80.00
N PRO A 604 42.83 -31.99 -81.11
CA PRO A 604 44.29 -31.91 -81.06
C PRO A 604 44.81 -30.48 -80.91
N GLY A 605 45.91 -30.35 -80.17
CA GLY A 605 47.04 -29.49 -80.55
C GLY A 605 47.12 -28.09 -79.94
N GLY A 606 48.16 -27.87 -79.13
CA GLY A 606 48.67 -26.54 -78.79
C GLY A 606 49.83 -26.62 -77.79
N PRO A 607 51.09 -26.29 -78.15
CA PRO A 607 52.27 -26.73 -77.43
C PRO A 607 52.84 -25.70 -76.43
N GLY A 608 53.45 -26.22 -75.36
CA GLY A 608 54.77 -25.83 -74.84
C GLY A 608 54.89 -24.52 -74.05
N ALA A 609 55.18 -24.64 -72.76
CA ALA A 609 56.15 -23.80 -72.04
C ALA A 609 56.47 -24.39 -70.65
N ASP A 610 57.64 -25.03 -70.57
CA ASP A 610 58.69 -24.81 -69.58
C ASP A 610 58.38 -24.77 -68.07
N ASP A 611 58.78 -25.86 -67.41
CA ASP A 611 59.35 -25.92 -66.05
C ASP A 611 60.51 -24.91 -65.90
N PRO A 612 60.76 -24.30 -64.71
CA PRO A 612 61.42 -25.10 -63.66
C PRO A 612 61.20 -24.67 -62.19
N ALA A 613 61.67 -25.58 -61.31
CA ALA A 613 62.37 -25.36 -60.05
C ALA A 613 61.60 -25.53 -58.72
N THR A 614 61.77 -26.73 -58.16
CA THR A 614 61.96 -26.97 -56.71
C THR A 614 63.12 -26.15 -56.12
N PRO A 615 63.05 -25.87 -54.80
CA PRO A 615 64.14 -26.34 -53.94
C PRO A 615 63.65 -27.02 -52.66
N ALA A 616 64.43 -28.01 -52.24
CA ALA A 616 64.35 -28.70 -50.96
C ALA A 616 65.04 -27.91 -49.84
N GLY A 617 64.64 -28.17 -48.59
CA GLY A 617 65.59 -28.30 -47.48
C GLY A 617 65.30 -27.53 -46.18
N PHE A 618 65.73 -28.16 -45.07
CA PHE A 618 65.76 -27.74 -43.65
C PHE A 618 64.47 -28.04 -42.86
N GLY A 619 64.44 -28.82 -41.78
CA GLY A 619 65.48 -29.34 -40.88
C GLY A 619 64.95 -29.24 -39.44
N VAL A 620 64.67 -30.37 -38.78
CA VAL A 620 64.24 -30.48 -37.37
C VAL A 620 65.38 -30.04 -36.44
N PRO A 621 65.12 -29.56 -35.19
CA PRO A 621 65.27 -30.47 -34.03
C PRO A 621 64.38 -30.17 -32.79
N GLY A 622 63.96 -31.24 -32.10
CA GLY A 622 64.05 -31.38 -30.62
C GLY A 622 63.00 -30.72 -29.70
N GLY A 623 62.23 -31.55 -28.98
CA GLY A 623 61.78 -31.23 -27.60
C GLY A 623 62.97 -31.24 -26.61
N PRO A 624 62.82 -30.93 -25.30
CA PRO A 624 61.71 -31.32 -24.41
C PRO A 624 61.25 -30.21 -23.43
N ASP A 625 60.13 -30.40 -22.70
CA ASP A 625 60.12 -30.45 -21.23
C ASP A 625 58.73 -30.29 -20.59
N ARG A 626 58.52 -31.18 -19.61
CA ARG A 626 57.43 -31.15 -18.63
C ARG A 626 57.73 -30.07 -17.59
N LEU A 627 56.75 -29.24 -17.25
CA LEU A 627 56.74 -28.48 -16.00
C LEU A 627 55.49 -28.82 -15.19
N ALA A 628 55.73 -29.52 -14.08
CA ALA A 628 54.81 -29.66 -12.98
C ALA A 628 54.56 -28.28 -12.34
N MET A 629 53.30 -27.84 -12.29
CA MET A 629 52.91 -26.76 -11.38
C MET A 629 52.57 -27.36 -10.02
N THR A 630 53.44 -27.07 -9.06
CA THR A 630 53.36 -27.44 -7.65
C THR A 630 52.20 -26.73 -6.93
N GLY A 631 51.41 -27.49 -6.16
CA GLY A 631 50.16 -27.11 -5.49
C GLY A 631 50.24 -26.13 -4.31
N VAL A 632 51.03 -25.06 -4.42
CA VAL A 632 51.07 -23.98 -3.41
C VAL A 632 50.11 -22.83 -3.76
N SER A 633 49.80 -22.63 -5.04
CA SER A 633 48.87 -21.58 -5.50
C SER A 633 47.39 -21.93 -5.25
N ALA A 634 47.02 -23.21 -5.28
CA ALA A 634 45.66 -23.66 -4.96
C ALA A 634 45.31 -23.48 -3.48
N LEU A 635 46.27 -23.68 -2.57
CA LEU A 635 46.05 -23.54 -1.14
C LEU A 635 45.83 -22.06 -0.73
N LEU A 636 46.55 -21.13 -1.36
CA LEU A 636 46.38 -19.68 -1.12
C LEU A 636 45.04 -19.15 -1.67
N ALA A 637 44.55 -19.70 -2.79
CA ALA A 637 43.23 -19.36 -3.32
C ALA A 637 42.08 -19.85 -2.42
N ILE A 638 42.21 -21.05 -1.83
CA ILE A 638 41.22 -21.60 -0.90
C ILE A 638 41.19 -20.82 0.43
N ILE A 639 42.37 -20.43 0.95
CA ILE A 639 42.45 -19.60 2.17
C ILE A 639 41.86 -18.20 1.92
N GLY A 640 42.05 -17.62 0.73
CA GLY A 640 41.43 -16.36 0.33
C GLY A 640 39.90 -16.44 0.25
N LEU A 641 39.36 -17.54 -0.31
CA LEU A 641 37.91 -17.77 -0.42
C LEU A 641 37.26 -17.97 0.96
N ALA A 642 37.91 -18.72 1.85
CA ALA A 642 37.45 -18.93 3.22
C ALA A 642 37.42 -17.63 4.04
N ALA A 643 38.41 -16.75 3.85
CA ALA A 643 38.43 -15.43 4.50
C ALA A 643 37.31 -14.50 3.98
N ALA A 644 36.99 -14.56 2.68
CA ALA A 644 35.88 -13.79 2.10
C ALA A 644 34.50 -14.28 2.60
N LEU A 645 34.31 -15.59 2.72
CA LEU A 645 33.08 -16.19 3.28
C LEU A 645 32.90 -15.88 4.77
N LEU A 646 33.99 -15.84 5.55
CA LEU A 646 33.95 -15.42 6.95
C LEU A 646 33.65 -13.92 7.12
N ALA A 647 34.11 -13.08 6.18
CA ALA A 647 33.77 -11.66 6.17
C ALA A 647 32.30 -11.42 5.79
N ALA A 648 31.76 -12.15 4.80
CA ALA A 648 30.37 -12.06 4.37
C ALA A 648 29.39 -12.54 5.45
N SER A 649 29.69 -13.67 6.12
CA SER A 649 28.89 -14.17 7.24
C SER A 649 28.93 -13.24 8.46
N GLY A 650 30.05 -12.56 8.71
CA GLY A 650 30.14 -11.51 9.72
C GLY A 650 29.26 -10.28 9.43
N LEU A 651 29.11 -9.91 8.16
CA LEU A 651 28.21 -8.82 7.72
C LEU A 651 26.74 -9.21 7.82
N ALA A 652 26.36 -10.44 7.43
CA ALA A 652 25.00 -10.96 7.56
C ALA A 652 24.54 -11.07 9.03
N LEU A 653 25.43 -11.49 9.93
CA LEU A 653 25.15 -11.52 11.37
C LEU A 653 25.03 -10.11 11.99
N ARG A 654 25.77 -9.13 11.46
CA ARG A 654 25.62 -7.72 11.86
C ARG A 654 24.32 -7.11 11.37
N ALA A 655 23.87 -7.48 10.17
CA ALA A 655 22.57 -7.08 9.64
C ALA A 655 21.44 -7.65 10.52
N ARG A 656 21.47 -8.95 10.84
CA ARG A 656 20.48 -9.57 11.74
C ARG A 656 20.47 -8.98 13.16
N ARG A 657 21.62 -8.58 13.72
CA ARG A 657 21.65 -7.88 15.02
C ARG A 657 21.01 -6.50 14.96
N ARG A 658 21.17 -5.77 13.85
CA ARG A 658 20.48 -4.48 13.66
C ARG A 658 18.98 -4.66 13.46
N SER A 659 18.55 -5.72 12.80
CA SER A 659 17.13 -6.06 12.67
C SER A 659 16.51 -6.41 14.02
N ALA A 660 17.23 -7.13 14.89
CA ALA A 660 16.75 -7.48 16.23
C ALA A 660 16.71 -6.28 17.20
N GLU A 661 17.60 -5.29 17.05
CA GLU A 661 17.59 -4.03 17.82
C GLU A 661 16.56 -3.00 17.30
N LEU A 662 15.93 -3.23 16.14
CA LEU A 662 14.85 -2.40 15.61
C LEU A 662 13.45 -2.95 15.93
N VAL A 663 13.38 -4.20 16.40
CA VAL A 663 12.13 -4.89 16.81
C VAL A 663 11.96 -4.91 18.34
N ALA A 664 13.00 -4.53 19.09
CA ALA A 664 12.96 -4.29 20.54
C ALA A 664 13.03 -2.79 20.83
#